data_AF-A0AB38EHA9-F1
#
_entry.id   AF-A0AB38EHA9-F1
#
_cell.length_a   1.000
_cell.length_b   1.000
_cell.length_c   1.000
_cell.angle_alpha   90.00
_cell.angle_beta   90.00
_cell.angle_gamma   90.00
#
_symmetry.space_group_name_H-M   'P 1'
#
loop_
_entity.id
_entity.type
_entity.pdbx_description
1 polymer ?
#
loop_
_entity_poly.entity_id
_entity_poly.type
_entity_poly.pdbx_seq_one_letter_code
_entity_poly.pdbx_strand_id
1 'polypeptide(L)'
;MTQAAPGAKLAKSVNYGDGGVLIFIALKGKPSPGYLPGEGSGFPYFIPDDQDSEGRDLYSAALVLSHDMIEYVEQDRLDLLNSLLFPGHNVFVESSRHKPHDLIVFGNIDPTLTTITLDPLFSVVQAGYEQQFILTQAGKSFTHAPVDWNVYSINTTHGAGSISQGLYSSVAPQDLGKETVRNIVTASYYDSNIGQNVQASALVMVTFEGITVSPQASVSYMNSAPLPISFSATTLGGGALAWKLLEPDHGGSLEFFGNNAIYTPPVTLPDGDTLAVQQVQVEDVKTGMKAQASVVLQMATPTLDVSPAYSAGMSRSSEVTFNVKSTFPPEYMRWSMISGCGRIDQTGVFTAPEQIDCPISVVLCQLVIGDQVYADGYGIVQLSDFIAEKSWLRLANFKLTAPADQLTAFANGYQQIAVDVEIETEPVNGQDYPVTPEEMSTLTIVHNSSGQELDYLYVGEGGIEGNDYRTWVVNSDQNLFNRYAPFLNSADEPVDEGRSRITRRRVYVQTRALDPETFFAKFVDEYAMPHASNENSQSKPYTIELRPVTPQKFPVANYQFAPHRVAGGGKTPPQQADYDYFLTTTDYWLLEFVGTDGRSVRFVRCEFEDNQSTLQWESRRVNETMFSYTGYLFNDMNIDNDQNVINYDSRLAGVMPGKVLKSAIEPGQEIGEGQLMISLFRTDDVKYAQGKSSRVITPRLQLKLFEYEDEDRRLAGSAPVEVNINDVFSIDGRDGKQGVLGLFCVEDTPPAPNADARLLEAPLRLRMLDMNGNQHALSIGFPSIDIADSRNTLLINVI
;
A
#
# COMPACT_ATOMS: atom_id res chain seq x y z
N MET A 1 -7.37 1.63 -10.57
CA MET A 1 -7.27 2.72 -11.58
C MET A 1 -7.88 3.98 -10.98
N THR A 2 -7.28 5.15 -11.11
CA THR A 2 -7.88 6.41 -10.66
C THR A 2 -8.72 7.04 -11.78
N GLN A 3 -9.87 7.62 -11.43
CA GLN A 3 -10.74 8.34 -12.36
C GLN A 3 -11.16 9.67 -11.75
N ALA A 4 -10.95 10.76 -12.48
CA ALA A 4 -11.36 12.10 -12.03
C ALA A 4 -12.89 12.21 -12.05
N ALA A 5 -13.47 12.93 -11.09
CA ALA A 5 -14.88 13.23 -11.08
C ALA A 5 -15.28 14.09 -12.31
N PRO A 6 -16.54 14.07 -12.73
CA PRO A 6 -17.01 14.93 -13.82
C PRO A 6 -16.64 16.41 -13.58
N GLY A 7 -15.95 17.02 -14.55
CA GLY A 7 -15.49 18.41 -14.45
C GLY A 7 -14.22 18.65 -13.62
N ALA A 8 -13.78 17.68 -12.81
CA ALA A 8 -12.63 17.80 -11.90
C ALA A 8 -11.26 17.93 -12.61
N LYS A 9 -11.20 17.72 -13.93
CA LYS A 9 -10.01 17.97 -14.74
C LYS A 9 -9.81 19.45 -15.09
N LEU A 10 -10.82 20.29 -14.88
CA LEU A 10 -10.77 21.72 -15.17
C LEU A 10 -10.25 22.47 -13.95
N ALA A 11 -9.08 23.11 -14.06
CA ALA A 11 -8.40 23.83 -12.97
C ALA A 11 -9.23 24.95 -12.29
N LYS A 12 -10.34 25.37 -12.91
CA LYS A 12 -11.25 26.40 -12.39
C LYS A 12 -12.52 25.83 -11.76
N SER A 13 -12.68 24.51 -11.72
CA SER A 13 -13.82 23.85 -11.12
C SER A 13 -13.67 23.82 -9.60
N VAL A 14 -14.80 23.89 -8.88
CA VAL A 14 -14.83 23.79 -7.41
C VAL A 14 -14.36 22.41 -6.94
N ASN A 15 -14.59 21.37 -7.76
CA ASN A 15 -14.17 19.98 -7.53
C ASN A 15 -12.85 19.63 -8.24
N TYR A 16 -11.99 20.61 -8.53
CA TYR A 16 -10.72 20.34 -9.23
C TYR A 16 -9.83 19.41 -8.42
N GLY A 17 -9.43 18.29 -9.02
CA GLY A 17 -8.65 17.25 -8.37
C GLY A 17 -9.48 16.09 -7.78
N ASP A 18 -10.80 16.26 -7.65
CA ASP A 18 -11.68 15.22 -7.12
C ASP A 18 -11.73 14.01 -8.07
N GLY A 19 -11.88 12.83 -7.49
CA GLY A 19 -11.91 11.57 -8.22
C GLY A 19 -12.04 10.36 -7.32
N GLY A 20 -12.24 9.20 -7.93
CA GLY A 20 -12.36 7.92 -7.26
C GLY A 20 -11.29 6.92 -7.69
N VAL A 21 -10.97 5.99 -6.79
CA VAL A 21 -10.21 4.79 -7.13
C VAL A 21 -11.19 3.69 -7.52
N LEU A 22 -11.06 3.19 -8.74
CA LEU A 22 -11.80 2.02 -9.22
C LEU A 22 -10.96 0.76 -9.07
N ILE A 23 -11.57 -0.24 -8.46
CA ILE A 23 -11.04 -1.59 -8.31
C ILE A 23 -11.93 -2.54 -9.12
N PHE A 24 -11.32 -3.33 -10.00
CA PHE A 24 -12.02 -4.33 -10.80
C PHE A 24 -11.63 -5.72 -10.29
N ILE A 25 -12.63 -6.50 -9.88
CA ILE A 25 -12.42 -7.81 -9.26
C ILE A 25 -13.02 -8.88 -10.18
N ALA A 26 -12.19 -9.81 -10.63
CA ALA A 26 -12.64 -10.96 -11.39
C ALA A 26 -12.99 -12.10 -10.43
N LEU A 27 -14.25 -12.53 -10.44
CA LEU A 27 -14.70 -13.66 -9.62
C LEU A 27 -14.39 -14.98 -10.31
N LYS A 28 -13.79 -15.94 -9.57
CA LYS A 28 -13.42 -17.28 -10.08
C LYS A 28 -14.61 -18.05 -10.66
N GLY A 29 -15.84 -17.78 -10.21
CA GLY A 29 -17.06 -18.41 -10.70
C GLY A 29 -17.49 -17.97 -12.11
N LYS A 30 -16.86 -16.94 -12.70
CA LYS A 30 -17.25 -16.44 -14.02
C LYS A 30 -16.53 -17.20 -15.14
N PRO A 31 -17.24 -17.76 -16.14
CA PRO A 31 -16.65 -18.56 -17.21
C PRO A 31 -15.80 -17.75 -18.21
N SER A 32 -15.81 -16.41 -18.14
CA SER A 32 -14.91 -15.55 -18.92
C SER A 32 -14.22 -14.53 -18.01
N PRO A 33 -12.89 -14.34 -18.10
CA PRO A 33 -12.23 -13.22 -17.45
C PRO A 33 -12.81 -11.92 -18.02
N GLY A 34 -13.17 -10.99 -17.13
CA GLY A 34 -13.54 -9.62 -17.53
C GLY A 34 -12.34 -8.91 -18.15
N TYR A 35 -12.58 -7.93 -19.01
CA TYR A 35 -11.53 -7.08 -19.56
C TYR A 35 -11.48 -5.77 -18.77
N LEU A 36 -10.27 -5.28 -18.47
CA LEU A 36 -10.11 -3.93 -17.94
C LEU A 36 -10.59 -2.92 -18.99
N PRO A 37 -11.39 -1.90 -18.60
CA PRO A 37 -11.80 -0.87 -19.52
C PRO A 37 -10.57 -0.06 -19.98
N GLY A 38 -10.33 -0.05 -21.30
CA GLY A 38 -9.24 0.75 -21.89
C GLY A 38 -9.52 2.25 -21.85
N GLU A 39 -8.49 3.06 -22.09
CA GLU A 39 -8.63 4.50 -22.24
C GLU A 39 -9.61 4.84 -23.38
N GLY A 40 -10.57 5.74 -23.13
CA GLY A 40 -11.61 6.09 -24.11
C GLY A 40 -12.73 5.06 -24.27
N SER A 41 -12.77 4.00 -23.45
CA SER A 41 -13.84 2.98 -23.49
C SER A 41 -15.24 3.51 -23.18
N GLY A 42 -15.35 4.71 -22.59
CA GLY A 42 -16.64 5.27 -22.15
C GLY A 42 -17.28 4.48 -21.01
N PHE A 43 -16.50 3.67 -20.29
CA PHE A 43 -16.99 2.87 -19.17
C PHE A 43 -17.61 3.79 -18.09
N PRO A 44 -18.90 3.63 -17.76
CA PRO A 44 -19.55 4.44 -16.73
C PRO A 44 -19.05 4.01 -15.35
N TYR A 45 -18.67 4.98 -14.52
CA TYR A 45 -18.26 4.75 -13.14
C TYR A 45 -19.05 5.64 -12.19
N PHE A 46 -19.29 5.12 -10.99
CA PHE A 46 -20.00 5.82 -9.93
C PHE A 46 -18.97 6.38 -8.95
N ILE A 47 -19.06 7.69 -8.70
CA ILE A 47 -18.40 8.34 -7.57
C ILE A 47 -19.55 8.78 -6.68
N PRO A 48 -19.70 8.21 -5.47
CA PRO A 48 -20.72 8.68 -4.54
C PRO A 48 -20.38 10.11 -4.11
N ASP A 49 -21.26 11.06 -4.45
CA ASP A 49 -21.12 12.50 -4.14
C ASP A 49 -22.36 13.07 -3.42
N ASP A 50 -23.26 12.17 -2.97
CA ASP A 50 -24.44 12.58 -2.21
C ASP A 50 -24.02 13.14 -0.84
N GLN A 51 -24.52 14.33 -0.50
CA GLN A 51 -24.25 14.99 0.78
C GLN A 51 -25.49 15.12 1.66
N ASP A 52 -25.29 15.09 2.97
CA ASP A 52 -26.32 15.41 3.95
C ASP A 52 -26.64 16.92 3.99
N SER A 53 -27.63 17.31 4.80
CA SER A 53 -28.02 18.72 4.96
C SER A 53 -26.94 19.63 5.55
N GLU A 54 -25.86 19.05 6.09
CA GLU A 54 -24.71 19.73 6.68
C GLU A 54 -23.50 19.76 5.72
N GLY A 55 -23.65 19.21 4.51
CA GLY A 55 -22.62 19.19 3.47
C GLY A 55 -21.58 18.08 3.64
N ARG A 56 -21.88 17.03 4.42
CA ARG A 56 -21.00 15.87 4.58
C ARG A 56 -21.40 14.76 3.62
N ASP A 57 -20.42 14.08 3.04
CA ASP A 57 -20.67 12.96 2.14
C ASP A 57 -21.39 11.81 2.88
N LEU A 58 -22.43 11.26 2.26
CA LEU A 58 -23.26 10.19 2.82
C LEU A 58 -22.61 8.80 2.66
N TYR A 59 -21.76 8.63 1.65
CA TYR A 59 -21.10 7.37 1.33
C TYR A 59 -19.66 7.63 0.88
N SER A 60 -18.71 6.85 1.42
CA SER A 60 -17.32 6.88 0.98
C SER A 60 -17.03 5.86 -0.13
N ALA A 61 -17.93 4.90 -0.37
CA ALA A 61 -17.73 3.83 -1.35
C ALA A 61 -19.03 3.27 -1.92
N ALA A 62 -18.93 2.70 -3.12
CA ALA A 62 -20.00 1.95 -3.76
C ALA A 62 -19.45 0.67 -4.40
N LEU A 63 -20.14 -0.46 -4.21
CA LEU A 63 -19.85 -1.73 -4.87
C LEU A 63 -20.91 -2.00 -5.95
N VAL A 64 -20.46 -2.42 -7.13
CA VAL A 64 -21.33 -2.94 -8.19
C VAL A 64 -21.01 -4.41 -8.47
N LEU A 65 -22.03 -5.26 -8.43
CA LEU A 65 -21.95 -6.68 -8.78
C LEU A 65 -22.82 -6.96 -10.00
N SER A 66 -22.23 -7.63 -11.00
CA SER A 66 -22.90 -7.92 -12.26
C SER A 66 -24.09 -8.87 -12.09
N HIS A 67 -25.14 -8.67 -12.91
CA HIS A 67 -26.40 -9.42 -12.84
C HIS A 67 -26.25 -10.95 -12.74
N ASP A 68 -25.34 -11.50 -13.54
CA ASP A 68 -25.04 -12.94 -13.61
C ASP A 68 -24.49 -13.52 -12.30
N MET A 69 -23.95 -12.67 -11.41
CA MET A 69 -23.38 -13.08 -10.13
C MET A 69 -24.35 -12.90 -8.94
N ILE A 70 -25.51 -12.28 -9.15
CA ILE A 70 -26.42 -11.95 -8.05
C ILE A 70 -27.03 -13.19 -7.40
N GLU A 71 -27.18 -14.30 -8.14
CA GLU A 71 -27.71 -15.57 -7.61
C GLU A 71 -26.76 -16.24 -6.59
N TYR A 72 -25.48 -15.85 -6.57
CA TYR A 72 -24.47 -16.34 -5.63
C TYR A 72 -24.36 -15.47 -4.36
N VAL A 73 -25.20 -14.44 -4.23
CA VAL A 73 -25.28 -13.57 -3.05
C VAL A 73 -26.51 -13.96 -2.23
N GLU A 74 -26.31 -14.42 -1.00
CA GLU A 74 -27.42 -14.68 -0.09
C GLU A 74 -28.17 -13.39 0.27
N GLN A 75 -29.50 -13.48 0.48
CA GLN A 75 -30.34 -12.33 0.81
C GLN A 75 -29.94 -11.65 2.13
N ASP A 76 -29.38 -12.41 3.07
CA ASP A 76 -29.14 -11.93 4.44
C ASP A 76 -27.65 -11.76 4.81
N ARG A 77 -26.70 -12.22 3.97
CA ARG A 77 -25.25 -12.03 4.19
C ARG A 77 -24.47 -11.91 2.88
N LEU A 78 -23.77 -10.79 2.72
CA LEU A 78 -22.77 -10.57 1.67
C LEU A 78 -21.39 -11.03 2.21
N ASP A 79 -21.16 -12.32 2.37
CA ASP A 79 -19.83 -12.84 2.76
C ASP A 79 -18.75 -12.48 1.72
N LEU A 80 -19.16 -12.21 0.48
CA LEU A 80 -18.29 -11.69 -0.58
C LEU A 80 -17.73 -10.29 -0.26
N LEU A 81 -18.47 -9.44 0.48
CA LEU A 81 -18.00 -8.13 0.93
C LEU A 81 -17.04 -8.22 2.12
N ASN A 82 -17.26 -9.17 3.02
CA ASN A 82 -16.35 -9.44 4.14
C ASN A 82 -14.99 -10.00 3.65
N SER A 83 -14.95 -10.56 2.44
CA SER A 83 -13.71 -11.01 1.78
C SER A 83 -12.96 -9.89 1.04
N LEU A 84 -13.54 -8.69 0.91
CA LEU A 84 -12.83 -7.53 0.39
C LEU A 84 -11.89 -7.02 1.48
N LEU A 85 -10.64 -7.47 1.44
CA LEU A 85 -9.57 -6.96 2.28
C LEU A 85 -9.30 -5.50 1.88
N PHE A 86 -9.72 -4.58 2.73
CA PHE A 86 -9.26 -3.19 2.66
C PHE A 86 -7.89 -3.07 3.35
N PRO A 87 -7.01 -2.16 2.91
CA PRO A 87 -5.76 -1.88 3.62
C PRO A 87 -6.03 -1.31 5.02
N GLY A 88 -5.29 -1.76 6.02
CA GLY A 88 -5.67 -1.57 7.43
C GLY A 88 -6.91 -2.39 7.75
N HIS A 89 -7.15 -2.74 9.01
CA HIS A 89 -8.32 -3.53 9.43
C HIS A 89 -9.64 -2.75 9.22
N ASN A 90 -10.01 -2.50 7.97
CA ASN A 90 -11.13 -1.71 7.49
C ASN A 90 -12.16 -2.66 6.87
N VAL A 91 -13.43 -2.32 6.99
CA VAL A 91 -14.56 -3.09 6.45
C VAL A 91 -15.50 -2.15 5.72
N PHE A 92 -16.09 -2.67 4.64
CA PHE A 92 -17.19 -1.99 3.99
C PHE A 92 -18.47 -2.20 4.80
N VAL A 93 -18.97 -1.13 5.39
CA VAL A 93 -20.25 -1.09 6.13
C VAL A 93 -21.35 -0.68 5.15
N GLU A 94 -22.23 -1.61 4.84
CA GLU A 94 -23.38 -1.38 3.95
C GLU A 94 -24.38 -0.40 4.59
N SER A 95 -24.68 0.68 3.86
CA SER A 95 -25.73 1.65 4.19
C SER A 95 -27.02 1.35 3.45
N SER A 96 -26.94 1.04 2.15
CA SER A 96 -28.13 0.77 1.32
C SER A 96 -27.81 -0.11 0.10
N ARG A 97 -28.86 -0.74 -0.45
CA ARG A 97 -28.77 -1.72 -1.52
C ARG A 97 -29.89 -1.59 -2.53
N HIS A 98 -29.54 -1.65 -3.81
CA HIS A 98 -30.49 -1.56 -4.92
C HIS A 98 -30.16 -2.55 -6.04
N LYS A 99 -31.20 -3.11 -6.67
CA LYS A 99 -31.06 -4.11 -7.74
C LYS A 99 -31.92 -3.73 -8.96
N PRO A 100 -31.53 -2.73 -9.76
CA PRO A 100 -32.22 -2.42 -11.01
C PRO A 100 -32.01 -3.52 -12.08
N HIS A 101 -30.75 -3.77 -12.48
CA HIS A 101 -30.35 -4.87 -13.36
C HIS A 101 -29.16 -5.59 -12.73
N ASP A 102 -28.06 -4.85 -12.54
CA ASP A 102 -26.94 -5.21 -11.68
C ASP A 102 -27.29 -4.88 -10.22
N LEU A 103 -26.53 -5.42 -9.27
CA LEU A 103 -26.64 -5.09 -7.85
C LEU A 103 -25.69 -3.95 -7.54
N ILE A 104 -26.18 -2.87 -6.92
CA ILE A 104 -25.37 -1.80 -6.37
C ILE A 104 -25.58 -1.71 -4.85
N VAL A 105 -24.48 -1.56 -4.12
CA VAL A 105 -24.45 -1.43 -2.67
C VAL A 105 -23.68 -0.16 -2.32
N PHE A 106 -24.29 0.74 -1.55
CA PHE A 106 -23.66 1.96 -1.06
C PHE A 106 -23.28 1.78 0.41
N GLY A 107 -22.15 2.34 0.81
CA GLY A 107 -21.62 2.16 2.15
C GLY A 107 -20.40 3.02 2.44
N ASN A 108 -19.86 2.80 3.63
CA ASN A 108 -18.65 3.48 4.10
C ASN A 108 -17.55 2.45 4.36
N ILE A 109 -16.32 2.78 4.02
CA ILE A 109 -15.15 2.00 4.42
C ILE A 109 -14.77 2.51 5.81
N ASP A 110 -15.21 1.78 6.83
CA ASP A 110 -14.95 2.13 8.22
C ASP A 110 -13.86 1.21 8.80
N PRO A 111 -13.02 1.71 9.73
CA PRO A 111 -12.21 0.82 10.55
C PRO A 111 -13.11 -0.18 11.27
N THR A 112 -12.70 -1.44 11.36
CA THR A 112 -13.42 -2.44 12.16
C THR A 112 -13.59 -1.93 13.59
N LEU A 113 -14.62 -2.42 14.29
CA LEU A 113 -14.85 -2.06 15.70
C LEU A 113 -13.64 -2.29 16.59
N THR A 114 -12.66 -3.11 16.20
CA THR A 114 -11.42 -3.38 16.94
C THR A 114 -10.24 -2.49 16.52
N THR A 115 -10.38 -1.68 15.47
CA THR A 115 -9.29 -0.88 14.91
C THR A 115 -9.29 0.52 15.47
N ILE A 116 -8.13 0.89 16.02
CA ILE A 116 -7.85 2.21 16.56
C ILE A 116 -7.10 3.06 15.54
N THR A 117 -7.39 4.35 15.50
CA THR A 117 -6.70 5.32 14.65
C THR A 117 -6.38 6.59 15.44
N LEU A 118 -5.47 7.39 14.91
CA LEU A 118 -5.22 8.75 15.39
C LEU A 118 -5.99 9.74 14.53
N ASP A 119 -6.62 10.72 15.16
CA ASP A 119 -7.24 11.86 14.50
C ASP A 119 -6.47 13.15 14.86
N PRO A 120 -5.98 13.91 13.87
CA PRO A 120 -5.98 13.59 12.44
C PRO A 120 -4.98 12.48 12.07
N LEU A 121 -5.23 11.74 10.98
CA LEU A 121 -4.27 10.77 10.43
C LEU A 121 -3.07 11.44 9.73
N PHE A 122 -3.29 12.66 9.25
CA PHE A 122 -2.29 13.50 8.60
C PHE A 122 -2.47 14.96 9.01
N SER A 123 -1.40 15.63 9.40
CA SER A 123 -1.41 17.08 9.64
C SER A 123 -0.17 17.74 9.03
N VAL A 124 -0.31 19.02 8.65
CA VAL A 124 0.79 19.88 8.25
C VAL A 124 0.91 21.03 9.25
N VAL A 125 2.09 21.21 9.82
CA VAL A 125 2.37 22.14 10.93
C VAL A 125 3.60 22.98 10.57
N GLN A 126 3.62 24.26 10.93
CA GLN A 126 4.85 25.05 10.83
C GLN A 126 5.82 24.70 11.97
N ALA A 127 7.13 24.71 11.71
CA ALA A 127 8.12 24.60 12.78
C ALA A 127 7.87 25.61 13.92
N GLY A 128 8.01 25.13 15.16
CA GLY A 128 7.71 25.87 16.39
C GLY A 128 6.25 25.81 16.86
N TYR A 129 5.34 25.18 16.11
CA TYR A 129 3.93 25.03 16.48
C TYR A 129 3.58 23.61 16.93
N GLU A 130 2.35 23.47 17.44
CA GLU A 130 1.84 22.25 18.06
C GLU A 130 0.64 21.67 17.31
N GLN A 131 0.40 20.37 17.47
CA GLN A 131 -0.75 19.65 16.92
C GLN A 131 -1.26 18.63 17.95
N GLN A 132 -2.56 18.65 18.22
CA GLN A 132 -3.20 17.64 19.06
C GLN A 132 -3.61 16.43 18.21
N PHE A 133 -3.29 15.23 18.71
CA PHE A 133 -3.79 13.94 18.24
C PHE A 133 -4.68 13.33 19.30
N ILE A 134 -5.76 12.67 18.86
CA ILE A 134 -6.67 11.93 19.73
C ILE A 134 -6.84 10.51 19.20
N LEU A 135 -6.97 9.55 20.11
CA LEU A 135 -7.31 8.17 19.76
C LEU A 135 -8.79 8.08 19.41
N THR A 136 -9.11 7.45 18.28
CA THR A 136 -10.47 7.18 17.85
C THR A 136 -10.66 5.70 17.49
N GLN A 137 -11.86 5.20 17.73
CA GLN A 137 -12.28 3.84 17.40
C GLN A 137 -13.70 3.92 16.83
N ALA A 138 -13.89 3.39 15.63
CA ALA A 138 -15.15 3.55 14.87
C ALA A 138 -15.64 5.02 14.84
N GLY A 139 -14.72 5.96 14.58
CA GLY A 139 -14.99 7.41 14.48
C GLY A 139 -15.30 8.12 15.80
N LYS A 140 -15.23 7.42 16.93
CA LYS A 140 -15.48 8.02 18.26
C LYS A 140 -14.17 8.16 19.03
N SER A 141 -13.94 9.35 19.54
CA SER A 141 -12.81 9.60 20.44
C SER A 141 -12.98 8.81 21.73
N PHE A 142 -11.89 8.21 22.19
CA PHE A 142 -11.85 7.54 23.48
C PHE A 142 -10.54 7.86 24.19
N THR A 143 -10.47 7.53 25.48
CA THR A 143 -9.28 7.75 26.29
C THR A 143 -8.93 6.45 27.01
N HIS A 144 -7.65 6.07 26.94
CA HIS A 144 -7.11 4.93 27.66
C HIS A 144 -6.00 5.42 28.60
N ALA A 145 -5.76 4.71 29.70
CA ALA A 145 -4.65 4.99 30.58
C ALA A 145 -4.01 3.67 31.04
N PRO A 146 -2.69 3.48 30.86
CA PRO A 146 -1.70 4.36 30.21
C PRO A 146 -1.66 4.19 28.67
N VAL A 147 -1.36 5.28 27.95
CA VAL A 147 -1.01 5.26 26.52
C VAL A 147 0.43 5.75 26.39
N ASP A 148 1.26 4.97 25.69
CA ASP A 148 2.64 5.31 25.36
C ASP A 148 2.64 6.09 24.03
N TRP A 149 3.14 7.33 24.08
CA TRP A 149 3.25 8.21 22.92
C TRP A 149 4.70 8.31 22.48
N ASN A 150 4.95 8.15 21.17
CA ASN A 150 6.26 8.34 20.56
C ASN A 150 6.16 9.21 19.30
N VAL A 151 7.26 9.88 18.96
CA VAL A 151 7.41 10.57 17.68
C VAL A 151 8.84 10.41 17.18
N TYR A 152 8.99 10.09 15.90
CA TYR A 152 10.29 10.01 15.24
C TYR A 152 10.22 10.65 13.85
N SER A 153 11.37 11.09 13.34
CA SER A 153 11.47 11.67 12.00
C SER A 153 11.94 10.63 10.99
N ILE A 154 11.35 10.64 9.80
CA ILE A 154 11.77 9.71 8.73
C ILE A 154 12.94 10.26 7.91
N ASN A 155 13.07 11.58 7.77
CA ASN A 155 14.00 12.21 6.83
C ASN A 155 15.04 13.13 7.48
N THR A 156 15.06 13.21 8.81
CA THR A 156 16.04 13.96 9.61
C THR A 156 16.45 13.14 10.83
N THR A 157 17.56 13.50 11.48
CA THR A 157 18.01 12.82 12.71
C THR A 157 17.60 13.52 14.00
N HIS A 158 17.10 14.75 13.91
CA HIS A 158 16.76 15.58 15.08
C HIS A 158 15.51 16.46 14.91
N GLY A 159 14.91 16.53 13.71
CA GLY A 159 13.72 17.34 13.43
C GLY A 159 12.39 16.73 13.91
N ALA A 160 12.43 15.66 14.70
CA ALA A 160 11.25 14.90 15.12
C ALA A 160 10.30 15.68 16.05
N GLY A 161 10.82 16.60 16.86
CA GLY A 161 10.03 17.28 17.90
C GLY A 161 9.81 16.40 19.13
N SER A 162 8.68 16.59 19.81
CA SER A 162 8.29 15.80 20.99
C SER A 162 6.78 15.60 21.05
N ILE A 163 6.31 14.59 21.78
CA ILE A 163 4.89 14.36 22.00
C ILE A 163 4.60 13.92 23.43
N SER A 164 3.51 14.45 24.01
CA SER A 164 3.02 14.06 25.32
C SER A 164 1.50 14.14 25.37
N GLN A 165 0.84 13.07 25.81
CA GLN A 165 -0.63 13.02 25.92
C GLN A 165 -1.35 13.40 24.60
N GLY A 166 -0.77 12.98 23.48
CA GLY A 166 -1.26 13.29 22.14
C GLY A 166 -0.96 14.72 21.65
N LEU A 167 -0.42 15.61 22.48
CA LEU A 167 0.01 16.94 22.03
C LEU A 167 1.44 16.85 21.48
N TYR A 168 1.55 16.93 20.17
CA TYR A 168 2.81 17.03 19.44
C TYR A 168 3.30 18.48 19.44
N SER A 169 4.58 18.69 19.75
CA SER A 169 5.26 19.99 19.68
C SER A 169 6.47 19.90 18.73
N SER A 170 6.46 20.71 17.68
CA SER A 170 7.54 20.77 16.69
C SER A 170 8.79 21.47 17.23
N VAL A 171 9.95 21.18 16.62
CA VAL A 171 11.21 21.90 16.90
C VAL A 171 11.15 23.33 16.39
N ALA A 172 12.05 24.20 16.88
CA ALA A 172 12.18 25.55 16.36
C ALA A 172 12.64 25.54 14.88
N PRO A 173 12.32 26.56 14.06
CA PRO A 173 12.67 26.58 12.64
C PRO A 173 14.16 26.34 12.34
N GLN A 174 15.05 26.84 13.20
CA GLN A 174 16.50 26.69 13.09
C GLN A 174 17.02 25.26 13.38
N ASP A 175 16.23 24.44 14.07
CA ASP A 175 16.56 23.07 14.45
C ASP A 175 15.85 22.04 13.54
N LEU A 176 15.11 22.52 12.52
CA LEU A 176 14.31 21.68 11.64
C LEU A 176 15.17 20.85 10.67
N GLY A 177 16.31 21.38 10.22
CA GLY A 177 17.27 20.67 9.37
C GLY A 177 16.88 20.54 7.89
N LYS A 178 15.59 20.44 7.56
CA LYS A 178 15.07 20.40 6.16
C LYS A 178 13.90 21.35 5.99
N GLU A 179 13.66 21.86 4.78
CA GLU A 179 12.51 22.74 4.51
C GLU A 179 11.18 22.06 4.82
N THR A 180 11.14 20.74 4.64
CA THR A 180 10.05 19.87 5.04
C THR A 180 10.57 18.65 5.78
N VAL A 181 10.02 18.40 6.96
CA VAL A 181 10.30 17.24 7.79
C VAL A 181 9.04 16.39 7.91
N ARG A 182 9.18 15.08 7.84
CA ARG A 182 8.08 14.13 7.97
C ARG A 182 8.29 13.32 9.25
N ASN A 183 7.34 13.41 10.16
CA ASN A 183 7.40 12.78 11.47
C ASN A 183 6.24 11.80 11.61
N ILE A 184 6.50 10.62 12.18
CA ILE A 184 5.46 9.64 12.51
C ILE A 184 5.18 9.76 13.99
N VAL A 185 3.93 10.07 14.32
CA VAL A 185 3.41 10.03 15.68
C VAL A 185 2.77 8.67 15.90
N THR A 186 3.09 8.04 17.02
CA THR A 186 2.60 6.71 17.37
C THR A 186 2.04 6.71 18.78
N ALA A 187 0.86 6.09 18.95
CA ALA A 187 0.24 5.81 20.24
C ALA A 187 0.11 4.30 20.42
N SER A 188 0.50 3.78 21.58
CA SER A 188 0.40 2.35 21.91
C SER A 188 -0.19 2.15 23.29
N TYR A 189 -1.07 1.16 23.45
CA TYR A 189 -1.62 0.78 24.76
C TYR A 189 -1.99 -0.71 24.80
N TYR A 190 -2.15 -1.27 26.00
CA TYR A 190 -2.60 -2.65 26.19
C TYR A 190 -4.13 -2.73 26.24
N ASP A 191 -4.75 -3.36 25.24
CA ASP A 191 -6.20 -3.57 25.24
C ASP A 191 -6.55 -4.84 26.02
N SER A 192 -7.20 -4.65 27.18
CA SER A 192 -7.56 -5.75 28.08
C SER A 192 -8.71 -6.63 27.55
N ASN A 193 -9.49 -6.18 26.57
CA ASN A 193 -10.60 -6.95 26.02
C ASN A 193 -10.10 -8.04 25.06
N ILE A 194 -9.07 -7.71 24.28
CA ILE A 194 -8.43 -8.63 23.32
C ILE A 194 -7.12 -9.21 23.87
N GLY A 195 -6.61 -8.70 24.98
CA GLY A 195 -5.42 -9.20 25.67
C GLY A 195 -4.10 -8.91 24.95
N GLN A 196 -4.05 -7.88 24.11
CA GLN A 196 -2.89 -7.56 23.25
C GLN A 196 -2.54 -6.06 23.28
N ASN A 197 -1.29 -5.72 22.95
CA ASN A 197 -0.90 -4.33 22.69
C ASN A 197 -1.43 -3.90 21.32
N VAL A 198 -2.07 -2.73 21.28
CA VAL A 198 -2.56 -2.11 20.06
C VAL A 198 -1.81 -0.82 19.80
N GLN A 199 -1.63 -0.49 18.53
CA GLN A 199 -0.88 0.68 18.07
C GLN A 199 -1.65 1.42 16.98
N ALA A 200 -1.61 2.74 17.02
CA ALA A 200 -2.09 3.63 15.97
C ALA A 200 -1.00 4.67 15.63
N SER A 201 -0.89 5.02 14.35
CA SER A 201 0.09 5.99 13.86
C SER A 201 -0.54 7.05 12.96
N ALA A 202 0.05 8.24 12.96
CA ALA A 202 -0.31 9.38 12.12
C ALA A 202 0.96 10.05 11.56
N LEU A 203 0.84 10.68 10.40
CA LEU A 203 1.92 11.44 9.78
C LEU A 203 1.76 12.94 10.10
N VAL A 204 2.84 13.56 10.57
CA VAL A 204 2.94 15.01 10.78
C VAL A 204 4.01 15.55 9.87
N MET A 205 3.62 16.39 8.92
CA MET A 205 4.55 17.11 8.08
C MET A 205 4.84 18.46 8.72
N VAL A 206 6.10 18.74 9.01
CA VAL A 206 6.55 20.03 9.50
C VAL A 206 7.19 20.83 8.37
N THR A 207 6.72 22.04 8.11
CA THR A 207 7.36 22.95 7.14
C THR A 207 8.12 24.07 7.83
N PHE A 208 9.17 24.55 7.19
CA PHE A 208 9.93 25.70 7.66
C PHE A 208 9.09 27.00 7.60
N GLU A 209 8.47 27.28 6.45
CA GLU A 209 7.55 28.41 6.25
C GLU A 209 6.10 27.93 6.28
N GLY A 210 5.25 28.60 7.07
CA GLY A 210 3.81 28.33 7.09
C GLY A 210 3.01 29.10 6.03
N ILE A 211 3.63 30.12 5.41
CA ILE A 211 3.10 30.87 4.27
C ILE A 211 4.26 31.29 3.36
N THR A 212 4.10 31.11 2.05
CA THR A 212 5.08 31.49 1.03
C THR A 212 4.44 32.45 0.02
N VAL A 213 5.23 33.33 -0.58
CA VAL A 213 4.81 34.22 -1.67
C VAL A 213 5.81 34.15 -2.81
N SER A 214 5.32 34.08 -4.05
CA SER A 214 6.14 34.03 -5.26
C SER A 214 5.66 35.07 -6.28
N PRO A 215 6.57 35.82 -6.93
CA PRO A 215 8.01 35.87 -6.64
C PRO A 215 8.33 36.62 -5.33
N GLN A 216 9.36 36.19 -4.59
CA GLN A 216 9.82 36.92 -3.38
C GLN A 216 10.55 38.23 -3.71
N ALA A 217 11.19 38.32 -4.87
CA ALA A 217 11.80 39.53 -5.38
C ALA A 217 11.47 39.73 -6.86
N SER A 218 11.22 40.97 -7.28
CA SER A 218 10.99 41.33 -8.67
C SER A 218 11.55 42.71 -8.98
N VAL A 219 11.80 42.98 -10.25
CA VAL A 219 12.28 44.28 -10.73
C VAL A 219 11.27 44.82 -11.73
N SER A 220 10.92 46.09 -11.61
CA SER A 220 10.04 46.77 -12.57
C SER A 220 10.59 48.13 -12.97
N TYR A 221 10.47 48.43 -14.26
CA TYR A 221 10.86 49.71 -14.83
C TYR A 221 9.65 50.64 -14.89
N MET A 222 9.79 51.81 -14.28
CA MET A 222 8.79 52.86 -14.29
C MET A 222 8.77 53.49 -15.67
N ASN A 223 7.66 53.30 -16.37
CA ASN A 223 7.46 53.85 -17.71
C ASN A 223 5.98 54.24 -17.87
N SER A 224 5.63 54.91 -18.97
CA SER A 224 4.27 55.41 -19.22
C SER A 224 3.18 54.31 -19.31
N ALA A 225 3.56 53.04 -19.41
CA ALA A 225 2.70 51.87 -19.46
C ALA A 225 3.25 50.78 -18.49
N PRO A 226 3.10 50.96 -17.17
CA PRO A 226 3.71 50.09 -16.17
C PRO A 226 3.26 48.64 -16.37
N LEU A 227 4.22 47.71 -16.30
CA LEU A 227 3.95 46.28 -16.41
C LEU A 227 3.50 45.74 -15.04
N PRO A 228 2.29 45.17 -14.93
CA PRO A 228 1.83 44.59 -13.67
C PRO A 228 2.64 43.35 -13.28
N ILE A 229 2.84 43.16 -11.98
CA ILE A 229 3.53 42.01 -11.38
C ILE A 229 2.48 41.15 -10.69
N SER A 230 2.44 39.87 -11.05
CA SER A 230 1.55 38.90 -10.39
C SER A 230 2.29 38.18 -9.27
N PHE A 231 1.67 38.17 -8.10
CA PHE A 231 2.06 37.39 -6.94
C PHE A 231 1.08 36.25 -6.73
N SER A 232 1.60 35.11 -6.26
CA SER A 232 0.81 33.99 -5.78
C SER A 232 1.32 33.58 -4.40
N ALA A 233 0.42 33.30 -3.48
CA ALA A 233 0.75 32.88 -2.12
C ALA A 233 0.08 31.55 -1.76
N THR A 234 0.80 30.77 -0.96
CA THR A 234 0.33 29.48 -0.44
C THR A 234 0.45 29.51 1.07
N THR A 235 -0.59 29.08 1.79
CA THR A 235 -0.62 29.03 3.26
C THR A 235 -1.09 27.67 3.75
N LEU A 236 -0.58 27.22 4.89
CA LEU A 236 -1.04 26.00 5.56
C LEU A 236 -2.43 26.13 6.18
N GLY A 237 -2.84 27.33 6.60
CA GLY A 237 -4.07 27.53 7.38
C GLY A 237 -5.38 27.37 6.59
N GLY A 238 -5.29 27.31 5.25
CA GLY A 238 -6.44 27.28 4.33
C GLY A 238 -7.36 28.50 4.44
N GLY A 239 -6.92 29.54 5.16
CA GLY A 239 -7.69 30.75 5.45
C GLY A 239 -7.68 31.75 4.31
N ALA A 240 -8.55 32.77 4.42
CA ALA A 240 -8.51 33.91 3.51
C ALA A 240 -7.19 34.67 3.69
N LEU A 241 -6.57 35.06 2.57
CA LEU A 241 -5.34 35.83 2.56
C LEU A 241 -5.62 37.33 2.44
N ALA A 242 -4.99 38.11 3.31
CA ALA A 242 -5.01 39.56 3.27
C ALA A 242 -3.71 40.09 2.65
N TRP A 243 -3.84 40.96 1.65
CA TRP A 243 -2.71 41.56 0.94
C TRP A 243 -2.64 43.06 1.21
N LYS A 244 -1.43 43.60 1.39
CA LYS A 244 -1.22 45.04 1.52
C LYS A 244 0.17 45.47 1.04
N LEU A 245 0.27 46.72 0.65
CA LEU A 245 1.55 47.42 0.49
C LEU A 245 2.07 47.82 1.87
N LEU A 246 3.36 47.60 2.13
CA LEU A 246 4.03 48.07 3.35
C LEU A 246 4.66 49.44 3.12
N GLU A 247 4.80 50.20 4.20
CA GLU A 247 5.49 51.48 4.21
C GLU A 247 7.02 51.30 4.09
N PRO A 248 7.74 52.23 3.43
CA PRO A 248 7.20 53.40 2.72
C PRO A 248 6.41 53.03 1.47
N ASP A 249 5.20 53.59 1.31
CA ASP A 249 4.40 53.43 0.10
C ASP A 249 4.99 54.28 -1.03
N HIS A 250 5.55 53.62 -2.03
CA HIS A 250 6.13 54.25 -3.21
C HIS A 250 5.10 54.48 -4.33
N GLY A 251 3.83 54.20 -4.06
CA GLY A 251 2.71 54.34 -4.98
C GLY A 251 2.40 53.07 -5.78
N GLY A 252 1.46 53.22 -6.72
CA GLY A 252 0.91 52.11 -7.51
C GLY A 252 -0.45 51.64 -6.97
N SER A 253 -0.92 50.49 -7.45
CA SER A 253 -2.15 49.86 -6.96
C SER A 253 -1.94 48.36 -6.77
N LEU A 254 -2.56 47.81 -5.72
CA LEU A 254 -2.57 46.38 -5.43
C LEU A 254 -4.01 45.87 -5.53
N GLU A 255 -4.27 45.02 -6.51
CA GLU A 255 -5.54 44.31 -6.66
C GLU A 255 -5.32 42.84 -6.26
N PHE A 256 -6.23 42.20 -5.54
CA PHE A 256 -6.04 40.82 -5.13
C PHE A 256 -7.33 40.00 -5.22
N PHE A 257 -7.15 38.71 -5.50
CA PHE A 257 -8.20 37.75 -5.78
C PHE A 257 -7.82 36.41 -5.15
N GLY A 258 -8.23 36.21 -3.89
CA GLY A 258 -7.87 35.03 -3.10
C GLY A 258 -6.36 34.91 -2.92
N ASN A 259 -5.78 33.85 -3.48
CA ASN A 259 -4.36 33.53 -3.33
C ASN A 259 -3.43 34.30 -4.26
N ASN A 260 -3.99 35.17 -5.11
CA ASN A 260 -3.19 35.94 -6.07
C ASN A 260 -3.36 37.44 -5.84
N ALA A 261 -2.30 38.20 -6.08
CA ALA A 261 -2.34 39.65 -6.11
C ALA A 261 -1.61 40.18 -7.35
N ILE A 262 -2.10 41.30 -7.89
CA ILE A 262 -1.52 42.01 -9.01
C ILE A 262 -1.13 43.39 -8.50
N TYR A 263 0.18 43.64 -8.46
CA TYR A 263 0.71 44.96 -8.20
C TYR A 263 0.96 45.68 -9.52
N THR A 264 0.34 46.85 -9.69
CA THR A 264 0.63 47.76 -10.81
C THR A 264 1.51 48.89 -10.28
N PRO A 265 2.78 48.96 -10.73
CA PRO A 265 3.70 50.02 -10.29
C PRO A 265 3.22 51.42 -10.69
N PRO A 266 3.67 52.47 -9.99
CA PRO A 266 3.41 53.84 -10.37
C PRO A 266 4.12 54.20 -11.69
N VAL A 267 3.72 55.30 -12.31
CA VAL A 267 4.34 55.81 -13.55
C VAL A 267 5.64 56.58 -13.25
N THR A 268 5.76 57.10 -12.02
CA THR A 268 6.90 57.89 -11.52
C THR A 268 7.12 57.59 -10.05
N LEU A 269 8.37 57.62 -9.58
CA LEU A 269 8.67 57.51 -8.16
C LEU A 269 8.38 58.82 -7.39
N PRO A 270 7.99 58.73 -6.11
CA PRO A 270 7.92 59.90 -5.22
C PRO A 270 9.28 60.60 -5.10
N ASP A 271 9.26 61.90 -4.79
CA ASP A 271 10.44 62.71 -4.44
C ASP A 271 11.58 62.80 -5.46
N GLY A 272 11.39 62.27 -6.68
CA GLY A 272 12.39 62.31 -7.75
C GLY A 272 13.46 61.23 -7.64
N ASP A 273 13.23 60.20 -6.81
CA ASP A 273 14.15 59.07 -6.67
C ASP A 273 14.31 58.29 -7.98
N THR A 274 15.51 57.75 -8.21
CA THR A 274 15.80 56.90 -9.38
C THR A 274 15.54 55.41 -9.13
N LEU A 275 15.47 55.03 -7.85
CA LEU A 275 15.37 53.66 -7.38
C LEU A 275 14.63 53.61 -6.04
N ALA A 276 13.65 52.73 -5.92
CA ALA A 276 12.89 52.48 -4.69
C ALA A 276 12.55 50.99 -4.56
N VAL A 277 12.07 50.55 -3.38
CA VAL A 277 11.66 49.16 -3.17
C VAL A 277 10.29 49.13 -2.51
N GLN A 278 9.26 48.74 -3.27
CA GLN A 278 7.93 48.52 -2.72
C GLN A 278 7.83 47.12 -2.11
N GLN A 279 7.51 47.05 -0.82
CA GLN A 279 7.23 45.77 -0.16
C GLN A 279 5.74 45.44 -0.22
N VAL A 280 5.45 44.17 -0.50
CA VAL A 280 4.11 43.58 -0.52
C VAL A 280 4.06 42.52 0.57
N GLN A 281 3.07 42.60 1.47
CA GLN A 281 2.84 41.60 2.50
C GLN A 281 1.56 40.82 2.21
N VAL A 282 1.64 39.51 2.43
CA VAL A 282 0.48 38.63 2.51
C VAL A 282 0.40 38.06 3.92
N GLU A 283 -0.81 38.02 4.47
CA GLU A 283 -1.11 37.50 5.80
C GLU A 283 -2.24 36.47 5.70
N ASP A 284 -2.06 35.30 6.31
CA ASP A 284 -3.17 34.39 6.56
C ASP A 284 -3.97 34.89 7.75
N VAL A 285 -5.20 35.33 7.50
CA VAL A 285 -6.04 35.98 8.51
C VAL A 285 -6.41 35.02 9.65
N LYS A 286 -6.43 33.71 9.40
CA LYS A 286 -6.78 32.71 10.42
C LYS A 286 -5.62 32.47 11.39
N THR A 287 -4.41 32.40 10.88
CA THR A 287 -3.21 31.99 11.64
C THR A 287 -2.33 33.18 12.05
N GLY A 288 -2.48 34.34 11.40
CA GLY A 288 -1.64 35.52 11.59
C GLY A 288 -0.25 35.42 10.94
N MET A 289 0.04 34.32 10.24
CA MET A 289 1.33 34.09 9.56
C MET A 289 1.49 35.05 8.39
N LYS A 290 2.73 35.51 8.14
CA LYS A 290 3.03 36.54 7.14
C LYS A 290 4.17 36.12 6.22
N ALA A 291 4.03 36.44 4.93
CA ALA A 291 5.13 36.42 3.96
C ALA A 291 5.26 37.80 3.31
N GLN A 292 6.47 38.11 2.83
CA GLN A 292 6.77 39.40 2.19
C GLN A 292 7.47 39.18 0.84
N ALA A 293 7.15 40.05 -0.11
CA ALA A 293 7.83 40.16 -1.38
C ALA A 293 8.32 41.61 -1.59
N SER A 294 9.42 41.76 -2.34
CA SER A 294 10.02 43.06 -2.64
C SER A 294 10.02 43.34 -4.13
N VAL A 295 9.51 44.50 -4.53
CA VAL A 295 9.56 45.00 -5.90
C VAL A 295 10.54 46.15 -5.99
N VAL A 296 11.67 45.93 -6.67
CA VAL A 296 12.63 46.97 -6.99
C VAL A 296 12.08 47.82 -8.14
N LEU A 297 11.77 49.08 -7.87
CA LEU A 297 11.23 50.05 -8.80
C LEU A 297 12.35 50.92 -9.37
N GLN A 298 12.51 50.97 -10.68
CA GLN A 298 13.60 51.68 -11.36
C GLN A 298 13.08 52.68 -12.39
N MET A 299 13.54 53.93 -12.30
CA MET A 299 13.26 54.94 -13.33
C MET A 299 14.16 54.79 -14.57
N ALA A 300 15.35 54.23 -14.41
CA ALA A 300 16.33 54.05 -15.48
C ALA A 300 17.14 52.77 -15.27
N THR A 301 17.81 52.30 -16.32
CA THR A 301 18.73 51.17 -16.25
C THR A 301 19.93 51.53 -15.36
N PRO A 302 20.28 50.69 -14.36
CA PRO A 302 21.46 50.92 -13.54
C PRO A 302 22.73 51.00 -14.39
N THR A 303 23.64 51.87 -13.99
CA THR A 303 24.87 52.18 -14.73
C THR A 303 26.14 51.65 -14.06
N LEU A 304 26.06 51.24 -12.79
CA LEU A 304 27.09 50.50 -12.08
C LEU A 304 26.78 49.00 -12.06
N ASP A 305 27.75 48.19 -12.48
CA ASP A 305 27.72 46.73 -12.39
C ASP A 305 28.12 46.30 -10.97
N VAL A 306 27.11 46.13 -10.09
CA VAL A 306 27.28 45.60 -8.73
C VAL A 306 27.29 44.07 -8.77
N SER A 307 28.35 43.47 -8.25
CA SER A 307 28.54 42.01 -8.20
C SER A 307 28.81 41.53 -6.77
N PRO A 308 28.09 40.50 -6.28
CA PRO A 308 27.02 39.77 -6.97
C PRO A 308 25.74 40.63 -7.12
N ALA A 309 24.97 40.44 -8.19
CA ALA A 309 23.69 41.14 -8.36
C ALA A 309 22.58 40.55 -7.46
N TYR A 310 22.70 39.25 -7.13
CA TYR A 310 21.79 38.51 -6.26
C TYR A 310 22.58 37.54 -5.38
N SER A 311 22.35 37.58 -4.07
CA SER A 311 22.91 36.64 -3.09
C SER A 311 21.78 35.91 -2.39
N ALA A 312 21.74 34.57 -2.52
CA ALA A 312 20.65 33.75 -2.00
C ALA A 312 21.02 33.04 -0.69
N GLY A 313 20.02 32.77 0.16
CA GLY A 313 20.18 31.88 1.32
C GLY A 313 21.17 32.37 2.38
N MET A 314 21.30 33.68 2.55
CA MET A 314 22.22 34.25 3.54
C MET A 314 21.69 34.04 4.97
N SER A 315 22.49 33.38 5.80
CA SER A 315 22.17 33.08 7.20
C SER A 315 22.43 34.26 8.14
N ARG A 316 21.94 34.17 9.37
CA ARG A 316 22.13 35.17 10.43
C ARG A 316 23.60 35.54 10.61
N SER A 317 23.89 36.83 10.72
CA SER A 317 25.24 37.37 10.89
C SER A 317 26.26 36.99 9.79
N SER A 318 25.82 36.38 8.69
CA SER A 318 26.71 36.09 7.55
C SER A 318 27.05 37.36 6.78
N GLU A 319 28.18 37.33 6.08
CA GLU A 319 28.67 38.46 5.30
C GLU A 319 28.78 38.13 3.82
N VAL A 320 28.48 39.12 2.98
CA VAL A 320 28.76 39.08 1.54
C VAL A 320 29.39 40.39 1.10
N THR A 321 30.41 40.30 0.25
CA THR A 321 31.10 41.48 -0.29
C THR A 321 30.55 41.82 -1.66
N PHE A 322 29.97 43.00 -1.78
CA PHE A 322 29.58 43.59 -3.05
C PHE A 322 30.73 44.41 -3.63
N ASN A 323 30.96 44.26 -4.92
CA ASN A 323 32.02 44.93 -5.67
C ASN A 323 31.43 45.65 -6.88
N VAL A 324 32.02 46.78 -7.26
CA VAL A 324 31.65 47.51 -8.47
C VAL A 324 32.84 47.58 -9.41
N LYS A 325 32.63 47.26 -10.68
CA LYS A 325 33.62 47.53 -11.72
C LYS A 325 33.55 48.99 -12.12
N SER A 326 34.50 49.79 -11.64
CA SER A 326 34.60 51.21 -11.97
C SER A 326 36.05 51.64 -12.23
N THR A 327 36.23 52.63 -13.09
CA THR A 327 37.51 53.33 -13.30
C THR A 327 37.77 54.39 -12.23
N PHE A 328 36.77 54.71 -11.41
CA PHE A 328 36.90 55.65 -10.29
C PHE A 328 37.39 54.94 -9.02
N PRO A 329 38.20 55.61 -8.18
CA PRO A 329 38.62 55.09 -6.89
C PRO A 329 37.44 54.73 -5.94
N PRO A 330 37.61 53.77 -5.01
CA PRO A 330 36.55 53.33 -4.10
C PRO A 330 35.97 54.44 -3.21
N GLU A 331 36.72 55.50 -2.90
CA GLU A 331 36.23 56.61 -2.08
C GLU A 331 35.10 57.43 -2.72
N TYR A 332 34.91 57.29 -4.04
CA TYR A 332 33.76 57.88 -4.74
C TYR A 332 32.52 56.98 -4.71
N MET A 333 32.63 55.76 -4.16
CA MET A 333 31.50 54.83 -4.02
C MET A 333 30.85 55.02 -2.67
N ARG A 334 29.56 55.37 -2.70
CA ARG A 334 28.72 55.44 -1.52
C ARG A 334 27.82 54.21 -1.45
N TRP A 335 27.99 53.41 -0.41
CA TRP A 335 27.15 52.25 -0.13
C TRP A 335 26.06 52.59 0.88
N SER A 336 24.85 52.08 0.65
CA SER A 336 23.70 52.27 1.55
C SER A 336 22.68 51.14 1.40
N MET A 337 21.81 50.98 2.40
CA MET A 337 20.63 50.12 2.31
C MET A 337 19.46 50.91 1.71
N ILE A 338 18.73 50.32 0.75
CA ILE A 338 17.46 50.89 0.25
C ILE A 338 16.29 50.34 1.04
N SER A 339 16.31 49.03 1.31
CA SER A 339 15.22 48.31 1.96
C SER A 339 15.75 47.02 2.60
N GLY A 340 14.97 46.48 3.53
CA GLY A 340 15.29 45.27 4.28
C GLY A 340 16.11 45.53 5.54
N CYS A 341 16.83 44.51 5.97
CA CYS A 341 17.45 44.37 7.28
C CYS A 341 18.94 44.01 7.13
N GLY A 342 19.72 44.23 8.19
CA GLY A 342 21.19 44.14 8.13
C GLY A 342 21.85 45.50 7.89
N ARG A 343 23.15 45.47 7.57
CA ARG A 343 23.96 46.68 7.38
C ARG A 343 24.95 46.49 6.24
N ILE A 344 25.28 47.56 5.53
CA ILE A 344 26.39 47.59 4.58
C ILE A 344 27.39 48.67 4.98
N ASP A 345 28.68 48.34 4.98
CA ASP A 345 29.74 49.31 5.20
C ASP A 345 30.19 49.99 3.90
N GLN A 346 31.02 51.03 4.01
CA GLN A 346 31.51 51.77 2.83
C GLN A 346 32.56 51.00 2.01
N THR A 347 32.97 49.80 2.45
CA THR A 347 33.80 48.90 1.66
C THR A 347 32.98 47.93 0.80
N GLY A 348 31.65 47.97 0.93
CA GLY A 348 30.73 47.09 0.21
C GLY A 348 30.46 45.76 0.92
N VAL A 349 30.87 45.60 2.19
CA VAL A 349 30.57 44.40 2.97
C VAL A 349 29.20 44.54 3.61
N PHE A 350 28.26 43.71 3.17
CA PHE A 350 26.95 43.55 3.81
C PHE A 350 27.05 42.49 4.91
N THR A 351 26.49 42.79 6.08
CA THR A 351 26.32 41.84 7.19
C THR A 351 24.82 41.65 7.46
N ALA A 352 24.36 40.39 7.38
CA ALA A 352 23.01 40.00 7.75
C ALA A 352 22.73 40.27 9.24
N PRO A 353 21.48 40.54 9.63
CA PRO A 353 21.14 40.75 11.05
C PRO A 353 21.27 39.44 11.85
N GLU A 354 21.29 39.56 13.18
CA GLU A 354 21.25 38.41 14.08
C GLU A 354 19.85 37.75 14.11
N GLN A 355 18.80 38.54 13.88
CA GLN A 355 17.42 38.10 13.72
C GLN A 355 16.91 38.51 12.34
N ILE A 356 16.40 37.57 11.55
CA ILE A 356 15.91 37.82 10.19
C ILE A 356 14.39 38.05 10.25
N ASP A 357 14.00 39.33 10.28
CA ASP A 357 12.58 39.74 10.23
C ASP A 357 12.12 40.14 8.82
N CYS A 358 13.03 40.07 7.84
CA CYS A 358 12.78 40.45 6.46
C CYS A 358 13.43 39.43 5.50
N PRO A 359 12.72 38.92 4.49
CA PRO A 359 13.27 37.89 3.60
C PRO A 359 14.22 38.47 2.53
N ILE A 360 14.07 39.75 2.21
CA ILE A 360 14.83 40.43 1.15
C ILE A 360 15.40 41.75 1.66
N SER A 361 16.67 41.99 1.37
CA SER A 361 17.34 43.27 1.56
C SER A 361 17.95 43.75 0.24
N VAL A 362 17.97 45.06 0.02
CA VAL A 362 18.48 45.67 -1.22
C VAL A 362 19.56 46.68 -0.87
N VAL A 363 20.76 46.45 -1.40
CA VAL A 363 21.92 47.33 -1.24
C VAL A 363 22.05 48.24 -2.46
N LEU A 364 22.46 49.48 -2.23
CA LEU A 364 22.70 50.49 -3.26
C LEU A 364 24.15 50.93 -3.23
N CYS A 365 24.77 50.98 -4.40
CA CYS A 365 26.03 51.68 -4.64
C CYS A 365 25.78 52.88 -5.55
N GLN A 366 26.30 54.04 -5.16
CA GLN A 366 26.27 55.25 -5.97
C GLN A 366 27.69 55.78 -6.19
N LEU A 367 28.00 56.17 -7.43
CA LEU A 367 29.19 56.95 -7.75
C LEU A 367 28.87 58.42 -7.48
N VAL A 368 29.52 58.98 -6.46
CA VAL A 368 29.29 60.35 -5.98
C VAL A 368 30.57 61.16 -6.18
N ILE A 369 30.51 62.24 -6.97
CA ILE A 369 31.62 63.17 -7.17
C ILE A 369 31.16 64.56 -6.74
N GLY A 370 31.73 65.10 -5.65
CA GLY A 370 31.16 66.26 -4.97
C GLY A 370 29.83 65.89 -4.31
N ASP A 371 28.77 66.66 -4.56
CA ASP A 371 27.41 66.41 -4.03
C ASP A 371 26.46 65.78 -5.06
N GLN A 372 26.99 65.31 -6.21
CA GLN A 372 26.18 64.81 -7.32
C GLN A 372 26.39 63.32 -7.59
N VAL A 373 25.29 62.60 -7.80
CA VAL A 373 25.28 61.18 -8.18
C VAL A 373 25.41 61.08 -9.71
N TYR A 374 26.40 60.31 -10.18
CA TYR A 374 26.69 60.13 -11.62
C TYR A 374 26.27 58.76 -12.15
N ALA A 375 26.27 57.75 -11.29
CA ALA A 375 25.92 56.39 -11.63
C ALA A 375 25.41 55.66 -10.38
N ASP A 376 24.52 54.71 -10.56
CA ASP A 376 23.99 53.86 -9.49
C ASP A 376 23.88 52.40 -9.93
N GLY A 377 23.85 51.51 -8.95
CA GLY A 377 23.70 50.07 -9.11
C GLY A 377 23.24 49.46 -7.79
N TYR A 378 22.63 48.29 -7.85
CA TYR A 378 22.09 47.64 -6.66
C TYR A 378 22.41 46.15 -6.63
N GLY A 379 22.37 45.57 -5.45
CA GLY A 379 22.41 44.13 -5.22
C GLY A 379 21.22 43.70 -4.36
N ILE A 380 20.72 42.50 -4.59
CA ILE A 380 19.63 41.92 -3.80
C ILE A 380 20.21 40.81 -2.92
N VAL A 381 19.84 40.80 -1.64
CA VAL A 381 20.16 39.76 -0.67
C VAL A 381 18.87 39.08 -0.25
N GLN A 382 18.79 37.77 -0.46
CA GLN A 382 17.76 36.91 0.14
C GLN A 382 18.32 36.30 1.42
N LEU A 383 17.67 36.64 2.53
CA LEU A 383 17.97 36.18 3.87
C LEU A 383 17.14 34.94 4.18
N SER A 384 17.74 33.96 4.85
CA SER A 384 17.02 32.77 5.30
C SER A 384 17.57 32.29 6.64
N ASP A 385 16.66 31.99 7.56
CA ASP A 385 16.97 31.34 8.84
C ASP A 385 17.08 29.81 8.71
N PHE A 386 16.93 29.28 7.50
CA PHE A 386 17.04 27.86 7.24
C PHE A 386 18.48 27.39 7.47
N ILE A 387 18.64 26.46 8.40
CA ILE A 387 19.90 25.76 8.64
C ILE A 387 19.70 24.34 8.15
N ALA A 388 20.36 24.00 7.04
CA ALA A 388 20.38 22.64 6.54
C ALA A 388 21.08 21.72 7.54
N GLU A 389 20.44 20.59 7.86
CA GLU A 389 21.04 19.52 8.63
C GLU A 389 22.28 19.00 7.91
N LYS A 390 23.34 18.75 8.68
CA LYS A 390 24.50 18.03 8.18
C LYS A 390 24.16 16.55 8.11
N SER A 391 24.61 15.89 7.05
CA SER A 391 24.50 14.45 6.90
C SER A 391 25.88 13.78 6.96
N TRP A 392 25.88 12.45 6.96
CA TRP A 392 27.08 11.66 6.75
C TRP A 392 27.65 11.90 5.35
N LEU A 393 28.96 11.67 5.17
CA LEU A 393 29.62 11.85 3.88
C LEU A 393 30.15 10.54 3.29
N ARG A 394 30.43 9.55 4.14
CA ARG A 394 31.01 8.26 3.77
C ARG A 394 30.53 7.17 4.71
N LEU A 395 30.50 5.94 4.21
CA LEU A 395 30.26 4.75 5.01
C LEU A 395 31.57 4.19 5.56
N ALA A 396 31.55 3.82 6.85
CA ALA A 396 32.61 3.06 7.50
C ALA A 396 32.39 1.56 7.26
N ASN A 397 31.17 1.04 7.44
CA ASN A 397 30.84 -0.36 7.22
C ASN A 397 29.45 -0.54 6.62
N PHE A 398 29.29 -1.60 5.82
CA PHE A 398 28.00 -2.03 5.30
C PHE A 398 27.98 -3.57 5.23
N LYS A 399 27.20 -4.21 6.10
CA LYS A 399 27.23 -5.66 6.34
C LYS A 399 25.88 -6.31 6.20
N LEU A 400 25.90 -7.58 5.81
CA LEU A 400 24.73 -8.47 5.78
C LEU A 400 25.04 -9.76 6.55
N THR A 401 24.23 -10.07 7.53
CA THR A 401 24.33 -11.30 8.32
C THR A 401 22.98 -12.00 8.39
N ALA A 402 22.99 -13.30 8.66
CA ALA A 402 21.80 -14.01 9.13
C ALA A 402 22.19 -14.77 10.39
N PRO A 403 21.22 -15.11 11.27
CA PRO A 403 21.46 -16.03 12.37
C PRO A 403 22.13 -17.32 11.84
N ALA A 404 23.12 -17.85 12.57
CA ALA A 404 24.02 -18.89 12.07
C ALA A 404 23.32 -20.19 11.65
N ASP A 405 22.13 -20.46 12.17
CA ASP A 405 21.26 -21.60 11.88
C ASP A 405 20.16 -21.31 10.84
N GLN A 406 20.13 -20.09 10.27
CA GLN A 406 19.05 -19.61 9.38
C GLN A 406 19.57 -19.19 8.00
N LEU A 407 20.63 -19.80 7.47
CA LEU A 407 21.11 -19.55 6.09
C LEU A 407 20.37 -20.37 5.02
N THR A 408 19.45 -21.23 5.45
CA THR A 408 18.66 -22.11 4.58
C THR A 408 17.20 -21.72 4.58
N ALA A 409 16.45 -22.13 3.58
CA ALA A 409 14.98 -22.15 3.62
C ALA A 409 14.49 -23.24 2.66
N PHE A 410 13.40 -23.92 3.01
CA PHE A 410 12.71 -24.77 2.05
C PHE A 410 12.30 -23.91 0.85
N ALA A 411 12.55 -24.41 -0.35
CA ALA A 411 12.18 -23.79 -1.62
C ALA A 411 10.66 -23.88 -1.88
N ASN A 412 9.85 -23.65 -0.84
CA ASN A 412 8.41 -23.70 -0.84
C ASN A 412 7.77 -22.32 -1.03
N GLY A 413 8.57 -21.25 -1.02
CA GLY A 413 8.13 -19.87 -1.20
C GLY A 413 7.67 -19.16 0.06
N TYR A 414 7.49 -19.87 1.17
CA TYR A 414 6.90 -19.34 2.40
C TYR A 414 7.90 -19.28 3.56
N GLN A 415 8.79 -20.27 3.68
CA GLN A 415 9.82 -20.21 4.71
C GLN A 415 10.76 -19.04 4.44
N GLN A 416 11.10 -18.31 5.49
CA GLN A 416 11.86 -17.08 5.43
C GLN A 416 13.20 -17.17 6.16
N ILE A 417 14.18 -16.44 5.64
CA ILE A 417 15.50 -16.23 6.24
C ILE A 417 15.56 -14.79 6.73
N ALA A 418 15.79 -14.62 8.03
CA ALA A 418 16.06 -13.30 8.59
C ALA A 418 17.46 -12.83 8.16
N VAL A 419 17.52 -11.74 7.40
CA VAL A 419 18.75 -11.08 6.98
C VAL A 419 18.86 -9.74 7.71
N ASP A 420 19.86 -9.64 8.57
CA ASP A 420 20.24 -8.43 9.29
C ASP A 420 21.20 -7.61 8.45
N VAL A 421 20.83 -6.36 8.22
CA VAL A 421 21.65 -5.35 7.54
C VAL A 421 22.12 -4.33 8.55
N GLU A 422 23.43 -4.07 8.58
CA GLU A 422 24.07 -3.05 9.42
C GLU A 422 24.84 -2.06 8.54
N ILE A 423 24.55 -0.77 8.70
CA ILE A 423 25.25 0.33 8.04
C ILE A 423 25.89 1.19 9.12
N GLU A 424 27.18 1.47 9.01
CA GLU A 424 27.94 2.37 9.87
C GLU A 424 28.50 3.53 9.05
N THR A 425 28.30 4.76 9.48
CA THR A 425 28.81 5.97 8.82
C THR A 425 30.14 6.43 9.43
N GLU A 426 30.96 7.14 8.65
CA GLU A 426 32.15 7.82 9.18
C GLU A 426 31.75 9.14 9.87
N PRO A 427 32.39 9.50 11.00
CA PRO A 427 32.13 10.78 11.67
C PRO A 427 32.58 11.95 10.80
N VAL A 428 31.76 13.00 10.74
CA VAL A 428 32.07 14.25 10.03
C VAL A 428 32.50 15.30 11.04
N ASN A 429 33.77 15.70 11.01
CA ASN A 429 34.37 16.61 12.00
C ASN A 429 34.20 16.14 13.46
N GLY A 430 34.23 14.83 13.69
CA GLY A 430 34.08 14.24 15.03
C GLY A 430 32.63 14.11 15.52
N GLN A 431 31.64 14.41 14.68
CA GLN A 431 30.22 14.23 14.96
C GLN A 431 29.65 13.08 14.12
N ASP A 432 28.80 12.27 14.75
CA ASP A 432 28.15 11.11 14.12
C ASP A 432 26.83 11.51 13.45
N TYR A 433 26.59 10.96 12.26
CA TYR A 433 25.37 11.17 11.47
C TYR A 433 24.90 9.81 10.95
N PRO A 434 23.83 9.20 11.49
CA PRO A 434 23.33 7.93 10.97
C PRO A 434 22.65 8.07 9.60
N VAL A 435 22.44 6.93 8.93
CA VAL A 435 21.53 6.85 7.79
C VAL A 435 20.10 7.04 8.29
N THR A 436 19.33 7.90 7.62
CA THR A 436 17.94 8.21 8.00
C THR A 436 16.98 7.04 7.71
N PRO A 437 15.82 6.97 8.39
CA PRO A 437 14.81 5.96 8.07
C PRO A 437 14.33 6.00 6.60
N GLU A 438 14.28 7.16 5.97
CA GLU A 438 13.92 7.32 4.55
C GLU A 438 14.97 6.68 3.64
N GLU A 439 16.26 6.97 3.84
CA GLU A 439 17.35 6.32 3.11
C GLU A 439 17.32 4.80 3.35
N MET A 440 17.16 4.39 4.60
CA MET A 440 17.08 2.98 4.97
C MET A 440 15.82 2.29 4.43
N SER A 441 14.74 3.02 4.15
CA SER A 441 13.52 2.48 3.54
C SER A 441 13.77 1.95 2.13
N THR A 442 14.74 2.53 1.42
CA THR A 442 15.17 2.14 0.07
C THR A 442 16.06 0.89 0.05
N LEU A 443 16.39 0.34 1.23
CA LEU A 443 17.19 -0.87 1.35
C LEU A 443 16.56 -2.00 0.52
N THR A 444 17.38 -2.63 -0.30
CA THR A 444 17.01 -3.81 -1.08
C THR A 444 18.13 -4.84 -1.06
N ILE A 445 17.78 -6.09 -1.38
CA ILE A 445 18.71 -7.20 -1.54
C ILE A 445 18.91 -7.44 -3.03
N VAL A 446 20.16 -7.69 -3.44
CA VAL A 446 20.55 -7.71 -4.85
C VAL A 446 21.34 -8.98 -5.15
N HIS A 447 21.01 -9.64 -6.26
CA HIS A 447 21.78 -10.77 -6.77
C HIS A 447 23.23 -10.34 -7.07
N ASN A 448 24.21 -11.01 -6.46
CA ASN A 448 25.62 -10.65 -6.63
C ASN A 448 26.14 -10.94 -8.05
N SER A 449 25.52 -11.87 -8.78
CA SER A 449 25.94 -12.26 -10.13
C SER A 449 25.42 -11.33 -11.23
N SER A 450 24.15 -10.90 -11.14
CA SER A 450 23.47 -10.13 -12.19
C SER A 450 23.29 -8.66 -11.86
N GLY A 451 23.35 -8.28 -10.58
CA GLY A 451 22.98 -6.94 -10.12
C GLY A 451 21.46 -6.69 -10.11
N GLN A 452 20.64 -7.72 -10.36
CA GLN A 452 19.19 -7.61 -10.29
C GLN A 452 18.73 -7.49 -8.83
N GLU A 453 17.85 -6.53 -8.55
CA GLU A 453 17.22 -6.35 -7.25
C GLU A 453 16.12 -7.40 -7.03
N LEU A 454 15.99 -7.86 -5.79
CA LEU A 454 14.87 -8.70 -5.38
C LEU A 454 13.61 -7.87 -5.22
N ASP A 455 12.48 -8.42 -5.65
CA ASP A 455 11.17 -7.81 -5.46
C ASP A 455 10.72 -7.90 -4.01
N TYR A 456 10.12 -6.83 -3.50
CA TYR A 456 9.41 -6.87 -2.23
C TYR A 456 8.02 -7.50 -2.41
N LEU A 457 7.64 -8.37 -1.48
CA LEU A 457 6.27 -8.84 -1.33
C LEU A 457 5.36 -7.68 -0.93
N TYR A 458 4.12 -7.69 -1.44
CA TYR A 458 3.12 -6.72 -1.04
C TYR A 458 2.66 -6.97 0.39
N VAL A 459 2.18 -5.92 1.07
CA VAL A 459 1.62 -6.04 2.42
C VAL A 459 0.51 -7.09 2.44
N GLY A 460 0.61 -8.05 3.36
CA GLY A 460 -0.33 -9.18 3.48
C GLY A 460 0.05 -10.43 2.68
N GLU A 461 1.03 -10.37 1.77
CA GLU A 461 1.55 -11.58 1.11
C GLU A 461 2.44 -12.38 2.06
N GLY A 462 2.06 -13.63 2.31
CA GLY A 462 2.80 -14.54 3.18
C GLY A 462 4.02 -15.20 2.53
N GLY A 463 4.16 -15.15 1.21
CA GLY A 463 5.22 -15.84 0.47
C GLY A 463 4.99 -15.85 -1.04
N ILE A 464 5.79 -16.64 -1.76
CA ILE A 464 5.73 -16.81 -3.21
C ILE A 464 4.73 -17.94 -3.57
N GLU A 465 3.65 -17.59 -4.27
CA GLU A 465 2.65 -18.56 -4.71
C GLU A 465 3.15 -19.49 -5.83
N GLY A 466 2.50 -20.65 -5.98
CA GLY A 466 2.93 -21.73 -6.88
C GLY A 466 3.07 -21.36 -8.36
N ASN A 467 2.27 -20.40 -8.83
CA ASN A 467 2.22 -19.89 -10.20
C ASN A 467 3.02 -18.60 -10.41
N ASP A 468 3.66 -18.08 -9.36
CA ASP A 468 4.52 -16.90 -9.46
C ASP A 468 5.82 -17.24 -10.20
N TYR A 469 6.31 -16.29 -10.99
CA TYR A 469 7.55 -16.41 -11.75
C TYR A 469 8.78 -16.03 -10.91
N ARG A 470 8.60 -15.27 -9.82
CA ARG A 470 9.67 -14.86 -8.91
C ARG A 470 10.19 -16.08 -8.15
N THR A 471 11.50 -16.19 -8.01
CA THR A 471 12.16 -17.29 -7.30
C THR A 471 12.78 -16.87 -5.98
N TRP A 472 13.09 -15.58 -5.82
CA TRP A 472 13.55 -14.95 -4.60
C TRP A 472 12.79 -13.64 -4.40
N VAL A 473 12.36 -13.39 -3.17
CA VAL A 473 11.66 -12.15 -2.80
C VAL A 473 12.11 -11.71 -1.42
N VAL A 474 11.83 -10.45 -1.09
CA VAL A 474 12.07 -9.86 0.23
C VAL A 474 10.73 -9.47 0.85
N ASN A 475 10.59 -9.67 2.15
CA ASN A 475 9.51 -9.11 2.95
C ASN A 475 10.11 -8.20 4.02
N SER A 476 9.44 -7.08 4.28
CA SER A 476 9.82 -6.20 5.40
C SER A 476 9.43 -6.81 6.74
N ASP A 477 8.33 -7.57 6.77
CA ASP A 477 7.77 -8.13 8.00
C ASP A 477 7.91 -9.65 8.04
N GLN A 478 7.98 -10.17 9.27
CA GLN A 478 8.04 -11.60 9.49
C GLN A 478 6.68 -12.23 9.16
N ASN A 479 6.65 -13.23 8.29
CA ASN A 479 5.42 -14.02 8.04
C ASN A 479 5.19 -15.10 9.12
N LEU A 480 4.01 -15.73 9.10
CA LEU A 480 3.61 -16.79 10.04
C LEU A 480 4.33 -18.14 9.81
N PHE A 481 5.07 -18.28 8.71
CA PHE A 481 5.72 -19.51 8.25
C PHE A 481 7.16 -19.59 8.75
N ASN A 482 7.32 -19.68 10.07
CA ASN A 482 8.66 -19.87 10.64
C ASN A 482 8.66 -20.83 11.83
N ARG A 483 9.24 -22.02 11.63
CA ARG A 483 9.66 -22.90 12.72
C ARG A 483 11.05 -23.48 12.44
N TYR A 484 12.05 -22.61 12.41
CA TYR A 484 13.25 -22.95 13.17
C TYR A 484 12.82 -23.14 14.64
N ALA A 485 13.42 -24.11 15.35
CA ALA A 485 13.02 -24.56 16.70
C ALA A 485 12.71 -23.40 17.71
N PRO A 486 12.02 -23.64 18.85
CA PRO A 486 11.27 -22.63 19.61
C PRO A 486 12.15 -21.71 20.45
N PHE A 487 13.05 -20.95 19.83
CA PHE A 487 13.78 -19.83 20.37
C PHE A 487 14.14 -19.04 19.12
N LEU A 488 13.56 -17.87 18.89
CA LEU A 488 14.09 -16.63 19.39
C LEU A 488 12.92 -15.66 19.56
N ASN A 489 12.63 -15.26 20.79
CA ASN A 489 12.23 -13.87 21.01
C ASN A 489 13.44 -13.03 20.61
N SER A 490 13.64 -12.78 19.32
CA SER A 490 14.14 -11.46 18.97
C SER A 490 12.94 -10.56 19.25
N ALA A 491 12.90 -10.02 20.47
CA ALA A 491 12.35 -8.69 20.59
C ALA A 491 12.97 -7.91 19.43
N ASP A 492 12.14 -7.25 18.63
CA ASP A 492 12.62 -6.09 17.89
C ASP A 492 13.37 -5.26 18.94
N GLU A 493 14.70 -5.37 18.99
CA GLU A 493 15.44 -4.35 19.68
C GLU A 493 15.08 -3.09 18.90
N PRO A 494 14.45 -2.10 19.53
CA PRO A 494 14.25 -0.83 18.87
C PRO A 494 15.62 -0.43 18.33
N VAL A 495 15.70 -0.27 17.01
CA VAL A 495 16.86 0.32 16.36
C VAL A 495 17.13 1.57 17.17
N ASP A 496 18.26 1.59 17.89
CA ASP A 496 18.58 2.61 18.87
C ASP A 496 18.42 3.99 18.21
N GLU A 497 17.27 4.64 18.42
CA GLU A 497 16.93 5.94 17.81
C GLU A 497 17.77 7.09 18.41
N GLY A 498 18.79 6.76 19.21
CA GLY A 498 19.69 7.71 19.84
C GLY A 498 21.13 7.61 19.35
N ARG A 499 21.50 8.46 18.39
CA ARG A 499 22.85 9.05 18.28
C ARG A 499 24.03 8.09 18.01
N SER A 500 23.78 6.88 17.53
CA SER A 500 24.86 6.00 17.05
C SER A 500 25.03 6.20 15.55
N ARG A 501 26.29 6.24 15.06
CA ARG A 501 26.61 6.18 13.63
C ARG A 501 26.21 4.85 12.94
N ILE A 502 25.60 3.92 13.68
CA ILE A 502 25.20 2.59 13.21
C ILE A 502 23.68 2.52 13.08
N THR A 503 23.19 2.23 11.88
CA THR A 503 21.79 1.94 11.57
C THR A 503 21.63 0.46 11.24
N ARG A 504 20.60 -0.20 11.77
CA ARG A 504 20.31 -1.61 11.50
C ARG A 504 18.90 -1.79 10.97
N ARG A 505 18.71 -2.75 10.06
CA ARG A 505 17.38 -3.18 9.58
C ARG A 505 17.41 -4.67 9.28
N ARG A 506 16.39 -5.38 9.77
CA ARG A 506 16.14 -6.77 9.38
C ARG A 506 15.16 -6.80 8.21
N VAL A 507 15.41 -7.68 7.26
CA VAL A 507 14.47 -8.06 6.20
C VAL A 507 14.37 -9.58 6.13
N TYR A 508 13.31 -10.09 5.53
CA TYR A 508 13.03 -11.52 5.46
C TYR A 508 13.09 -11.98 4.01
N VAL A 509 13.99 -12.91 3.68
CA VAL A 509 14.14 -13.41 2.31
C VAL A 509 13.45 -14.76 2.17
N GLN A 510 12.54 -14.91 1.21
CA GLN A 510 11.89 -16.17 0.86
C GLN A 510 12.35 -16.68 -0.51
N THR A 511 12.24 -17.99 -0.73
CA THR A 511 12.72 -18.61 -1.97
C THR A 511 11.91 -19.79 -2.46
N ARG A 512 11.87 -19.93 -3.79
CA ARG A 512 11.49 -21.14 -4.55
C ARG A 512 12.61 -21.60 -5.49
N ALA A 513 13.78 -20.94 -5.45
CA ALA A 513 14.94 -21.34 -6.21
C ALA A 513 15.45 -22.71 -5.76
N LEU A 514 16.20 -23.39 -6.63
CA LEU A 514 16.74 -24.72 -6.34
C LEU A 514 18.23 -24.69 -5.99
N ASP A 515 18.94 -23.66 -6.45
CA ASP A 515 20.38 -23.52 -6.30
C ASP A 515 20.71 -22.41 -5.29
N PRO A 516 21.79 -22.57 -4.51
CA PRO A 516 22.30 -21.50 -3.65
C PRO A 516 22.64 -20.24 -4.44
N GLU A 517 22.34 -19.09 -3.85
CA GLU A 517 22.63 -17.79 -4.45
C GLU A 517 23.30 -16.85 -3.46
N THR A 518 24.18 -15.99 -3.98
CA THR A 518 24.88 -14.97 -3.18
C THR A 518 24.27 -13.60 -3.44
N PHE A 519 24.03 -12.88 -2.36
CA PHE A 519 23.40 -11.56 -2.37
C PHE A 519 24.26 -10.51 -1.68
N PHE A 520 24.07 -9.25 -2.06
CA PHE A 520 24.55 -8.07 -1.36
C PHE A 520 23.37 -7.12 -1.10
N ALA A 521 23.55 -6.09 -0.28
CA ALA A 521 22.50 -5.09 -0.03
C ALA A 521 22.84 -3.77 -0.73
N LYS A 522 21.80 -3.04 -1.09
CA LYS A 522 21.91 -1.70 -1.66
C LYS A 522 20.89 -0.77 -1.01
N PHE A 523 21.25 0.48 -0.80
CA PHE A 523 20.31 1.55 -0.45
C PHE A 523 20.69 2.83 -1.21
N VAL A 524 19.84 3.85 -1.17
CA VAL A 524 20.01 5.13 -1.85
C VAL A 524 20.02 6.26 -0.83
N ASP A 525 20.98 7.17 -0.97
CA ASP A 525 21.11 8.34 -0.10
C ASP A 525 20.21 9.52 -0.53
N GLU A 526 20.25 10.62 0.23
CA GLU A 526 19.45 11.82 -0.06
C GLU A 526 19.74 12.49 -1.42
N TYR A 527 20.88 12.20 -2.06
CA TYR A 527 21.26 12.73 -3.37
C TYR A 527 20.94 11.76 -4.51
N ALA A 528 20.11 10.74 -4.24
CA ALA A 528 19.79 9.66 -5.16
C ALA A 528 21.02 8.83 -5.59
N MET A 529 22.08 8.80 -4.78
CA MET A 529 23.27 8.00 -5.05
C MET A 529 23.14 6.62 -4.40
N PRO A 530 23.31 5.53 -5.17
CA PRO A 530 23.27 4.18 -4.62
C PRO A 530 24.56 3.83 -3.88
N HIS A 531 24.42 3.13 -2.76
CA HIS A 531 25.52 2.55 -1.98
C HIS A 531 25.29 1.04 -1.85
N ALA A 532 26.34 0.24 -2.08
CA ALA A 532 26.26 -1.21 -2.11
C ALA A 532 27.23 -1.85 -1.12
N SER A 533 26.81 -2.88 -0.40
CA SER A 533 27.61 -3.50 0.65
C SER A 533 28.89 -4.15 0.13
N ASN A 534 28.88 -4.68 -1.09
CA ASN A 534 30.03 -5.28 -1.77
C ASN A 534 31.05 -4.26 -2.33
N GLU A 535 30.74 -2.96 -2.29
CA GLU A 535 31.61 -1.87 -2.73
C GLU A 535 32.01 -0.93 -1.57
N ASN A 536 31.08 -0.66 -0.65
CA ASN A 536 31.20 0.38 0.36
C ASN A 536 31.40 -0.16 1.79
N SER A 537 32.08 -1.29 1.96
CA SER A 537 32.31 -1.91 3.27
C SER A 537 33.78 -2.16 3.56
N GLN A 538 34.23 -1.77 4.77
CA GLN A 538 35.59 -2.02 5.24
C GLN A 538 35.74 -3.38 5.95
N SER A 539 34.63 -4.02 6.34
CA SER A 539 34.66 -5.30 7.06
C SER A 539 33.63 -6.31 6.55
N LYS A 540 34.02 -7.59 6.53
CA LYS A 540 33.13 -8.71 6.18
C LYS A 540 32.10 -8.96 7.29
N PRO A 541 30.93 -9.54 6.96
CA PRO A 541 30.48 -9.96 5.63
C PRO A 541 29.78 -8.86 4.81
N TYR A 542 30.26 -8.64 3.57
CA TYR A 542 29.64 -7.71 2.60
C TYR A 542 28.63 -8.39 1.66
N THR A 543 28.65 -9.73 1.59
CA THR A 543 27.70 -10.56 0.85
C THR A 543 27.25 -11.71 1.75
N ILE A 544 26.11 -12.30 1.42
CA ILE A 544 25.53 -13.45 2.10
C ILE A 544 25.11 -14.51 1.08
N GLU A 545 25.45 -15.78 1.33
CA GLU A 545 24.99 -16.91 0.51
C GLU A 545 23.80 -17.58 1.18
N LEU A 546 22.66 -17.58 0.51
CA LEU A 546 21.42 -18.21 0.96
C LEU A 546 21.21 -19.52 0.21
N ARG A 547 20.77 -20.56 0.93
CA ARG A 547 20.76 -21.94 0.43
C ARG A 547 19.34 -22.52 0.44
N PRO A 548 18.69 -22.65 -0.73
CA PRO A 548 17.42 -23.34 -0.79
C PRO A 548 17.55 -24.81 -0.42
N VAL A 549 16.51 -25.35 0.20
CA VAL A 549 16.39 -26.77 0.55
C VAL A 549 15.17 -27.34 -0.15
N THR A 550 15.30 -28.48 -0.81
CA THR A 550 14.17 -29.12 -1.47
C THR A 550 13.04 -29.38 -0.47
N PRO A 551 11.80 -28.89 -0.74
CA PRO A 551 10.65 -29.19 0.10
C PRO A 551 10.45 -30.69 0.27
N GLN A 552 10.15 -31.12 1.49
CA GLN A 552 9.92 -32.53 1.78
C GLN A 552 8.61 -33.00 1.15
N LYS A 553 8.59 -34.24 0.65
CA LYS A 553 7.35 -34.92 0.25
C LYS A 553 6.90 -35.84 1.38
N PHE A 554 5.62 -35.76 1.73
CA PHE A 554 5.07 -36.51 2.85
C PHE A 554 4.23 -37.68 2.36
N PRO A 555 4.56 -38.94 2.71
CA PRO A 555 3.70 -40.08 2.42
C PRO A 555 2.41 -40.03 3.25
N VAL A 556 1.40 -40.80 2.83
CA VAL A 556 0.10 -40.86 3.52
C VAL A 556 0.21 -41.28 5.00
N ALA A 557 1.27 -42.00 5.38
CA ALA A 557 1.52 -42.40 6.77
C ALA A 557 1.79 -41.23 7.73
N ASN A 558 2.09 -40.04 7.22
CA ASN A 558 2.22 -38.82 8.02
C ASN A 558 0.88 -38.18 8.38
N TYR A 559 -0.24 -38.70 7.84
CA TYR A 559 -1.57 -38.19 8.11
C TYR A 559 -2.34 -39.20 8.94
N GLN A 560 -2.87 -38.75 10.07
CA GLN A 560 -3.81 -39.52 10.87
C GLN A 560 -5.21 -39.04 10.52
N PHE A 561 -6.04 -39.98 10.09
CA PHE A 561 -7.40 -39.71 9.66
C PHE A 561 -8.25 -40.96 9.96
N ALA A 562 -9.00 -40.92 11.05
CA ALA A 562 -9.74 -42.06 11.57
C ALA A 562 -11.11 -41.62 12.12
N PRO A 563 -12.13 -42.52 12.11
CA PRO A 563 -13.47 -42.17 12.55
C PRO A 563 -13.57 -42.06 14.08
N HIS A 564 -14.17 -40.97 14.54
CA HIS A 564 -14.60 -40.77 15.92
C HIS A 564 -16.13 -40.67 15.98
N ARG A 565 -16.81 -41.72 16.45
CA ARG A 565 -18.28 -41.75 16.61
C ARG A 565 -18.71 -40.82 17.74
N VAL A 566 -19.54 -39.84 17.41
CA VAL A 566 -20.05 -38.81 18.35
C VAL A 566 -21.54 -38.88 18.59
N ALA A 567 -22.32 -39.44 17.64
CA ALA A 567 -23.77 -39.60 17.79
C ALA A 567 -24.31 -40.82 17.05
N GLY A 568 -25.48 -41.30 17.46
CA GLY A 568 -26.19 -42.44 16.83
C GLY A 568 -25.94 -43.81 17.45
N GLY A 569 -25.08 -43.92 18.48
CA GLY A 569 -24.77 -45.16 19.19
C GLY A 569 -23.57 -45.93 18.63
N GLY A 570 -23.23 -47.08 19.22
CA GLY A 570 -22.07 -47.90 18.82
C GLY A 570 -20.77 -47.55 19.56
N LYS A 571 -19.65 -48.08 19.07
CA LYS A 571 -18.31 -47.84 19.64
C LYS A 571 -17.57 -46.72 18.91
N THR A 572 -16.48 -46.26 19.53
CA THR A 572 -15.54 -45.30 18.96
C THR A 572 -14.12 -45.84 19.06
N PRO A 573 -13.42 -46.13 17.93
CA PRO A 573 -13.93 -46.08 16.55
C PRO A 573 -15.05 -47.12 16.31
N PRO A 574 -15.96 -46.87 15.35
CA PRO A 574 -17.06 -47.77 15.03
C PRO A 574 -16.57 -49.13 14.53
N GLN A 575 -17.27 -50.19 14.92
CA GLN A 575 -17.03 -51.56 14.46
C GLN A 575 -18.03 -51.95 13.37
N GLN A 576 -17.67 -52.92 12.53
CA GLN A 576 -18.53 -53.38 11.44
C GLN A 576 -19.97 -53.70 11.89
N ALA A 577 -20.11 -54.40 13.02
CA ALA A 577 -21.43 -54.74 13.57
C ALA A 577 -22.24 -53.51 14.00
N ASP A 578 -21.61 -52.38 14.34
CA ASP A 578 -22.33 -51.17 14.72
C ASP A 578 -23.14 -50.62 13.53
N TYR A 579 -22.66 -50.80 12.31
CA TYR A 579 -23.33 -50.37 11.08
C TYR A 579 -24.59 -51.17 10.74
N ASP A 580 -24.74 -52.38 11.29
CA ASP A 580 -25.95 -53.18 11.11
C ASP A 580 -27.07 -52.74 12.07
N TYR A 581 -26.71 -52.21 13.25
CA TYR A 581 -27.65 -51.85 14.31
C TYR A 581 -28.00 -50.36 14.35
N PHE A 582 -27.08 -49.49 13.93
CA PHE A 582 -27.24 -48.03 14.00
C PHE A 582 -27.28 -47.45 12.58
N LEU A 583 -28.50 -47.22 12.09
CA LEU A 583 -28.74 -46.78 10.71
C LEU A 583 -28.45 -45.29 10.50
N THR A 584 -28.57 -44.49 11.56
CA THR A 584 -28.30 -43.05 11.57
C THR A 584 -27.18 -42.76 12.57
N THR A 585 -26.05 -42.24 12.08
CA THR A 585 -24.86 -41.98 12.90
C THR A 585 -24.15 -40.70 12.47
N THR A 586 -23.35 -40.16 13.37
CA THR A 586 -22.43 -39.05 13.07
C THR A 586 -21.03 -39.44 13.52
N ASP A 587 -20.11 -39.42 12.57
CA ASP A 587 -18.70 -39.74 12.75
C ASP A 587 -17.86 -38.52 12.38
N TYR A 588 -16.98 -38.07 13.27
CA TYR A 588 -16.03 -36.99 13.00
C TYR A 588 -14.66 -37.56 12.66
N TRP A 589 -14.08 -37.08 11.56
CA TRP A 589 -12.76 -37.48 11.08
C TRP A 589 -11.85 -36.26 11.13
N LEU A 590 -11.07 -36.17 12.21
CA LEU A 590 -10.06 -35.13 12.36
C LEU A 590 -8.84 -35.46 11.52
N LEU A 591 -8.37 -34.51 10.73
CA LEU A 591 -7.13 -34.62 9.99
C LEU A 591 -5.98 -34.06 10.82
N GLU A 592 -5.07 -34.93 11.22
CA GLU A 592 -3.81 -34.53 11.84
C GLU A 592 -2.64 -34.85 10.91
N PHE A 593 -1.75 -33.88 10.70
CA PHE A 593 -0.49 -34.09 10.00
C PHE A 593 0.66 -34.08 10.98
N VAL A 594 1.50 -35.11 10.91
CA VAL A 594 2.69 -35.29 11.74
C VAL A 594 3.93 -35.09 10.87
N GLY A 595 4.73 -34.08 11.23
CA GLY A 595 5.99 -33.77 10.56
C GLY A 595 7.04 -34.88 10.69
N THR A 596 8.17 -34.73 10.00
CA THR A 596 9.28 -35.69 10.07
C THR A 596 9.98 -35.73 11.42
N ASP A 597 9.76 -34.71 12.26
CA ASP A 597 10.21 -34.64 13.65
C ASP A 597 9.25 -35.38 14.63
N GLY A 598 8.16 -35.95 14.12
CA GLY A 598 7.16 -36.67 14.91
C GLY A 598 6.17 -35.77 15.64
N ARG A 599 6.15 -34.45 15.37
CA ARG A 599 5.23 -33.50 16.00
C ARG A 599 4.05 -33.17 15.08
N SER A 600 2.89 -32.94 15.68
CA SER A 600 1.72 -32.45 14.94
C SER A 600 1.97 -31.02 14.44
N VAL A 601 1.61 -30.77 13.18
CA VAL A 601 1.75 -29.48 12.51
C VAL A 601 0.36 -29.03 12.09
N ARG A 602 0.03 -27.77 12.41
CA ARG A 602 -1.26 -27.16 12.06
C ARG A 602 -1.25 -26.62 10.64
N PHE A 603 -2.43 -26.51 10.05
CA PHE A 603 -2.62 -25.84 8.77
C PHE A 603 -2.97 -24.37 8.97
N VAL A 604 -2.43 -23.51 8.12
CA VAL A 604 -2.78 -22.09 8.09
C VAL A 604 -3.84 -21.79 7.02
N ARG A 605 -4.01 -22.69 6.04
CA ARG A 605 -4.90 -22.51 4.89
C ARG A 605 -5.42 -23.87 4.43
N CYS A 606 -6.70 -23.93 4.08
CA CYS A 606 -7.37 -25.10 3.51
C CYS A 606 -8.28 -24.67 2.35
N GLU A 607 -8.00 -25.15 1.15
CA GLU A 607 -8.74 -24.83 -0.07
C GLU A 607 -9.31 -26.12 -0.70
N PHE A 608 -10.58 -26.08 -1.09
CA PHE A 608 -11.22 -27.13 -1.88
C PHE A 608 -11.13 -26.78 -3.36
N GLU A 609 -10.71 -27.73 -4.21
CA GLU A 609 -10.60 -27.47 -5.66
C GLU A 609 -11.98 -27.40 -6.36
N ASP A 610 -12.96 -28.19 -5.90
CA ASP A 610 -14.32 -28.23 -6.46
C ASP A 610 -15.34 -28.64 -5.39
N ASN A 611 -15.41 -29.94 -5.06
CA ASN A 611 -16.35 -30.47 -4.06
C ASN A 611 -15.97 -30.09 -2.63
N GLN A 612 -16.92 -29.54 -1.89
CA GLN A 612 -16.81 -29.29 -0.44
C GLN A 612 -17.50 -30.38 0.41
N SER A 613 -18.34 -31.18 -0.23
CA SER A 613 -19.00 -32.35 0.32
C SER A 613 -18.89 -33.50 -0.67
N THR A 614 -18.80 -34.72 -0.15
CA THR A 614 -18.90 -35.94 -0.96
C THR A 614 -20.01 -36.83 -0.39
N LEU A 615 -20.60 -37.68 -1.22
CA LEU A 615 -21.72 -38.54 -0.85
C LEU A 615 -21.62 -39.93 -1.45
N GLN A 616 -22.32 -40.89 -0.84
CA GLN A 616 -22.45 -42.24 -1.38
C GLN A 616 -23.70 -42.95 -0.85
N TRP A 617 -24.44 -43.59 -1.76
CA TRP A 617 -25.48 -44.57 -1.41
C TRP A 617 -24.89 -45.96 -1.18
N GLU A 618 -25.57 -46.81 -0.43
CA GLU A 618 -25.15 -48.19 -0.21
C GLU A 618 -25.14 -49.01 -1.51
N SER A 619 -26.09 -48.74 -2.40
CA SER A 619 -26.18 -49.41 -3.69
C SER A 619 -26.82 -48.53 -4.75
N ARG A 620 -26.68 -48.91 -6.03
CA ARG A 620 -27.32 -48.22 -7.16
C ARG A 620 -28.75 -48.71 -7.44
N ARG A 621 -29.42 -49.31 -6.45
CA ARG A 621 -30.77 -49.86 -6.61
C ARG A 621 -31.80 -48.72 -6.57
N VAL A 622 -32.85 -48.84 -7.37
CA VAL A 622 -33.90 -47.81 -7.52
C VAL A 622 -34.63 -47.48 -6.21
N ASN A 623 -34.69 -48.43 -5.28
CA ASN A 623 -35.31 -48.24 -3.97
C ASN A 623 -34.29 -48.10 -2.82
N GLU A 624 -33.02 -47.84 -3.14
CA GLU A 624 -32.01 -47.57 -2.12
C GLU A 624 -32.33 -46.28 -1.38
N THR A 625 -32.17 -46.29 -0.05
CA THR A 625 -32.34 -45.11 0.81
C THR A 625 -31.20 -44.91 1.79
N MET A 626 -30.34 -45.92 1.94
CA MET A 626 -29.17 -45.87 2.78
C MET A 626 -28.11 -44.98 2.14
N PHE A 627 -27.78 -43.90 2.83
CA PHE A 627 -27.03 -42.78 2.27
C PHE A 627 -26.07 -42.19 3.29
N SER A 628 -24.89 -41.82 2.83
CA SER A 628 -23.90 -41.08 3.61
C SER A 628 -23.46 -39.83 2.86
N TYR A 629 -23.21 -38.76 3.59
CA TYR A 629 -22.69 -37.50 3.04
C TYR A 629 -21.74 -36.84 4.03
N THR A 630 -20.87 -35.96 3.51
CA THR A 630 -19.90 -35.24 4.35
C THR A 630 -20.19 -33.75 4.47
N GLY A 631 -19.86 -33.20 5.64
CA GLY A 631 -19.61 -31.77 5.83
C GLY A 631 -18.15 -31.54 6.21
N TYR A 632 -17.70 -30.30 6.23
CA TYR A 632 -16.35 -29.94 6.64
C TYR A 632 -16.36 -28.80 7.65
N LEU A 633 -15.31 -28.71 8.45
CA LEU A 633 -15.07 -27.62 9.37
C LEU A 633 -13.56 -27.39 9.42
N PHE A 634 -13.12 -26.17 9.14
CA PHE A 634 -11.74 -25.75 9.26
C PHE A 634 -11.72 -24.42 10.01
N ASN A 635 -11.02 -24.37 11.15
CA ASN A 635 -10.88 -23.12 11.91
C ASN A 635 -9.67 -22.35 11.38
N ASP A 636 -9.92 -21.32 10.56
CA ASP A 636 -8.86 -20.49 9.97
C ASP A 636 -8.18 -19.64 11.04
N MET A 637 -6.85 -19.70 11.12
CA MET A 637 -6.08 -18.96 12.12
C MET A 637 -6.08 -17.44 11.87
N ASN A 638 -6.49 -17.00 10.69
CA ASN A 638 -6.59 -15.57 10.34
C ASN A 638 -7.98 -14.98 10.61
N ILE A 639 -8.94 -15.79 11.08
CA ILE A 639 -10.30 -15.35 11.35
C ILE A 639 -10.56 -15.44 12.85
N ASP A 640 -10.59 -14.27 13.51
CA ASP A 640 -10.93 -14.18 14.93
C ASP A 640 -12.36 -14.70 15.18
N ASN A 641 -12.51 -15.57 16.18
CA ASN A 641 -13.78 -16.22 16.55
C ASN A 641 -14.38 -17.12 15.46
N ASP A 642 -13.55 -17.84 14.69
CA ASP A 642 -14.07 -18.86 13.77
C ASP A 642 -14.98 -19.84 14.54
N GLN A 643 -16.23 -19.90 14.07
CA GLN A 643 -17.30 -20.57 14.79
C GLN A 643 -17.20 -22.02 14.40
N ASN A 644 -16.95 -22.92 15.36
CA ASN A 644 -16.94 -24.38 15.22
C ASN A 644 -18.26 -24.91 14.58
N VAL A 645 -18.43 -24.65 13.28
CA VAL A 645 -19.64 -24.75 12.49
C VAL A 645 -19.32 -25.57 11.26
N ILE A 646 -20.12 -26.60 11.06
CA ILE A 646 -20.00 -27.52 9.94
C ILE A 646 -20.60 -26.88 8.70
N ASN A 647 -19.76 -26.75 7.68
CA ASN A 647 -20.07 -26.23 6.35
C ASN A 647 -20.29 -27.37 5.36
N TYR A 648 -20.98 -27.04 4.26
CA TYR A 648 -21.44 -28.02 3.27
C TYR A 648 -21.38 -27.46 1.86
N ASP A 649 -21.24 -28.35 0.89
CA ASP A 649 -21.45 -28.01 -0.51
C ASP A 649 -22.90 -27.57 -0.76
N SER A 650 -23.08 -26.41 -1.38
CA SER A 650 -24.40 -25.83 -1.65
C SER A 650 -25.29 -26.73 -2.50
N ARG A 651 -24.70 -27.61 -3.32
CA ARG A 651 -25.41 -28.55 -4.19
C ARG A 651 -26.10 -29.68 -3.42
N LEU A 652 -25.73 -29.95 -2.16
CA LEU A 652 -26.34 -31.01 -1.34
C LEU A 652 -27.85 -30.80 -1.17
N ALA A 653 -28.32 -29.57 -1.00
CA ALA A 653 -29.74 -29.27 -0.84
C ALA A 653 -30.60 -29.75 -2.02
N GLY A 654 -30.04 -29.79 -3.24
CA GLY A 654 -30.71 -30.33 -4.42
C GLY A 654 -30.79 -31.86 -4.45
N VAL A 655 -29.81 -32.55 -3.83
CA VAL A 655 -29.76 -34.02 -3.74
C VAL A 655 -30.66 -34.55 -2.62
N MET A 656 -30.76 -33.80 -1.52
CA MET A 656 -31.54 -34.15 -0.32
C MET A 656 -32.54 -33.03 0.01
N PRO A 657 -33.54 -32.80 -0.86
CA PRO A 657 -34.47 -31.69 -0.71
C PRO A 657 -35.29 -31.79 0.58
N GLY A 658 -35.33 -30.69 1.33
CA GLY A 658 -36.08 -30.59 2.60
C GLY A 658 -35.38 -31.24 3.81
N LYS A 659 -34.20 -31.83 3.64
CA LYS A 659 -33.40 -32.35 4.76
C LYS A 659 -32.65 -31.19 5.43
N VAL A 660 -32.78 -31.07 6.74
CA VAL A 660 -32.07 -30.05 7.54
C VAL A 660 -30.64 -30.55 7.79
N LEU A 661 -29.66 -29.78 7.31
CA LEU A 661 -28.24 -30.04 7.54
C LEU A 661 -27.83 -29.57 8.93
N LYS A 662 -27.00 -30.37 9.61
CA LYS A 662 -26.54 -30.06 10.96
C LYS A 662 -25.33 -29.12 10.92
N SER A 663 -25.49 -27.89 11.36
CA SER A 663 -24.39 -26.92 11.41
C SER A 663 -23.59 -26.98 12.71
N ALA A 664 -24.24 -27.24 13.85
CA ALA A 664 -23.57 -27.26 15.14
C ALA A 664 -22.75 -28.54 15.37
N ILE A 665 -21.56 -28.40 15.94
CA ILE A 665 -20.75 -29.52 16.42
C ILE A 665 -21.35 -30.14 17.70
N GLU A 666 -21.10 -31.43 17.95
CA GLU A 666 -21.46 -32.05 19.22
C GLU A 666 -20.68 -31.42 20.39
N PRO A 667 -21.31 -31.17 21.56
CA PRO A 667 -20.63 -30.55 22.69
C PRO A 667 -19.39 -31.32 23.15
N GLY A 668 -18.27 -30.62 23.36
CA GLY A 668 -17.00 -31.23 23.79
C GLY A 668 -16.22 -31.89 22.65
N GLN A 669 -16.59 -31.64 21.40
CA GLN A 669 -15.88 -32.10 20.19
C GLN A 669 -15.31 -30.94 19.38
N GLU A 670 -15.23 -29.74 19.96
CA GLU A 670 -14.68 -28.55 19.32
C GLU A 670 -13.23 -28.79 18.90
N ILE A 671 -12.85 -28.26 17.74
CA ILE A 671 -11.48 -28.37 17.23
C ILE A 671 -10.74 -27.03 17.39
N GLY A 672 -9.43 -27.09 17.49
CA GLY A 672 -8.58 -25.90 17.58
C GLY A 672 -8.29 -25.26 16.23
N GLU A 673 -7.68 -24.08 16.30
CA GLU A 673 -7.11 -23.34 15.17
C GLU A 673 -6.24 -24.22 14.26
N GLY A 674 -6.44 -24.09 12.95
CA GLY A 674 -5.64 -24.77 11.94
C GLY A 674 -5.89 -26.29 11.84
N GLN A 675 -6.98 -26.78 12.40
CA GLN A 675 -7.41 -28.17 12.29
C GLN A 675 -8.55 -28.31 11.27
N LEU A 676 -8.51 -29.38 10.46
CA LEU A 676 -9.58 -29.74 9.53
C LEU A 676 -10.32 -30.97 10.05
N MET A 677 -11.63 -30.87 10.16
CA MET A 677 -12.52 -31.99 10.47
C MET A 677 -13.46 -32.25 9.29
N ILE A 678 -13.53 -33.51 8.84
CA ILE A 678 -14.58 -33.98 7.95
C ILE A 678 -15.63 -34.69 8.80
N SER A 679 -16.87 -34.21 8.75
CA SER A 679 -18.00 -34.87 9.39
C SER A 679 -18.65 -35.83 8.40
N LEU A 680 -18.94 -37.05 8.83
CA LEU A 680 -19.63 -38.07 8.05
C LEU A 680 -20.99 -38.35 8.70
N PHE A 681 -22.05 -38.07 7.95
CA PHE A 681 -23.42 -38.29 8.39
C PHE A 681 -24.02 -39.46 7.65
N ARG A 682 -24.49 -40.45 8.41
CA ARG A 682 -25.19 -41.61 7.88
C ARG A 682 -26.69 -41.45 8.12
N THR A 683 -27.49 -41.77 7.11
CA THR A 683 -28.96 -41.67 7.15
C THR A 683 -29.60 -42.75 6.25
N ASP A 684 -30.90 -42.97 6.39
CA ASP A 684 -31.66 -44.03 5.72
C ASP A 684 -32.92 -43.52 4.99
N ASP A 685 -33.04 -42.20 4.80
CA ASP A 685 -34.21 -41.49 4.29
C ASP A 685 -33.98 -40.77 2.95
N VAL A 686 -32.80 -40.91 2.33
CA VAL A 686 -32.46 -40.26 1.05
C VAL A 686 -32.53 -41.27 -0.09
N LYS A 687 -33.63 -41.22 -0.85
CA LYS A 687 -33.83 -42.11 -2.01
C LYS A 687 -32.77 -41.90 -3.09
N TYR A 688 -32.27 -43.00 -3.63
CA TYR A 688 -31.39 -42.96 -4.79
C TYR A 688 -32.08 -42.30 -5.99
N ALA A 689 -31.51 -41.18 -6.44
CA ALA A 689 -31.99 -40.43 -7.59
C ALA A 689 -31.14 -40.76 -8.82
N GLN A 690 -31.69 -41.51 -9.77
CA GLN A 690 -31.11 -41.53 -11.12
C GLN A 690 -31.38 -40.17 -11.77
N GLY A 691 -30.35 -39.34 -11.92
CA GLY A 691 -30.48 -38.03 -12.55
C GLY A 691 -31.22 -38.10 -13.89
N LYS A 692 -32.29 -37.32 -14.04
CA LYS A 692 -32.83 -36.99 -15.38
C LYS A 692 -32.02 -35.81 -15.90
N SER A 693 -31.25 -36.01 -16.98
CA SER A 693 -30.57 -34.89 -17.66
C SER A 693 -31.60 -33.86 -18.12
N SER A 694 -31.64 -32.69 -17.48
CA SER A 694 -32.36 -31.53 -17.99
C SER A 694 -31.50 -30.81 -19.03
N ARG A 695 -31.99 -30.73 -20.27
CA ARG A 695 -31.42 -29.87 -21.33
C ARG A 695 -31.82 -28.40 -21.07
N VAL A 696 -30.95 -27.63 -20.43
CA VAL A 696 -30.78 -26.19 -20.71
C VAL A 696 -29.89 -26.04 -21.96
N ILE A 697 -30.08 -25.02 -22.79
CA ILE A 697 -29.19 -24.73 -23.92
C ILE A 697 -28.38 -23.49 -23.53
N THR A 698 -27.06 -23.61 -23.47
CA THR A 698 -26.15 -22.47 -23.36
C THR A 698 -25.10 -22.61 -24.46
N PRO A 699 -24.93 -21.62 -25.37
CA PRO A 699 -23.98 -21.75 -26.46
C PRO A 699 -22.54 -21.62 -25.95
N ARG A 700 -21.64 -22.50 -26.41
CA ARG A 700 -20.18 -22.30 -26.36
C ARG A 700 -19.64 -22.12 -27.78
N LEU A 701 -18.71 -21.18 -27.92
CA LEU A 701 -18.10 -20.80 -29.20
C LEU A 701 -16.81 -21.62 -29.39
N GLN A 702 -16.68 -22.28 -30.54
CA GLN A 702 -15.40 -22.86 -30.97
C GLN A 702 -14.69 -21.91 -31.94
N LEU A 703 -13.37 -21.86 -31.79
CA LEU A 703 -12.45 -21.07 -32.61
C LEU A 703 -11.94 -21.97 -33.74
N LYS A 704 -12.27 -21.64 -35.00
CA LYS A 704 -11.72 -22.33 -36.18
C LYS A 704 -11.01 -21.32 -37.06
N LEU A 705 -9.80 -21.66 -37.49
CA LEU A 705 -9.06 -20.88 -38.49
C LEU A 705 -9.48 -21.36 -39.89
N PHE A 706 -9.83 -20.41 -40.76
CA PHE A 706 -10.07 -20.67 -42.18
C PHE A 706 -9.04 -19.90 -43.01
N GLU A 707 -8.39 -20.57 -43.97
CA GLU A 707 -7.64 -19.88 -45.02
C GLU A 707 -8.61 -19.47 -46.14
N TYR A 708 -8.59 -18.19 -46.51
CA TYR A 708 -9.27 -17.66 -47.68
C TYR A 708 -8.27 -17.49 -48.82
N GLU A 709 -8.70 -17.71 -50.06
CA GLU A 709 -7.82 -17.55 -51.24
C GLU A 709 -7.70 -16.09 -51.73
N ASP A 710 -8.61 -15.17 -51.33
CA ASP A 710 -8.60 -13.75 -51.77
C ASP A 710 -9.38 -12.79 -50.82
N GLU A 711 -9.19 -11.47 -50.98
CA GLU A 711 -9.76 -10.37 -50.15
C GLU A 711 -11.30 -10.37 -50.05
N ASP A 712 -12.01 -11.03 -50.97
CA ASP A 712 -13.48 -11.06 -51.06
C ASP A 712 -14.16 -12.15 -50.19
N ARG A 713 -13.44 -12.82 -49.28
CA ARG A 713 -13.99 -13.78 -48.27
C ARG A 713 -14.84 -14.93 -48.83
N ARG A 714 -14.51 -15.50 -50.00
CA ARG A 714 -15.15 -16.72 -50.51
C ARG A 714 -14.47 -17.97 -49.95
N LEU A 715 -15.24 -18.89 -49.36
CA LEU A 715 -14.75 -20.18 -48.84
C LEU A 715 -14.22 -21.05 -49.98
N ALA A 716 -12.97 -21.51 -49.88
CA ALA A 716 -12.38 -22.46 -50.83
C ALA A 716 -13.13 -23.80 -50.77
N GLY A 717 -13.49 -24.35 -51.93
CA GLY A 717 -14.40 -25.49 -52.09
C GLY A 717 -13.83 -26.87 -51.71
N SER A 718 -13.03 -26.99 -50.65
CA SER A 718 -12.55 -28.29 -50.15
C SER A 718 -12.64 -28.37 -48.63
N ALA A 719 -12.99 -29.56 -48.12
CA ALA A 719 -13.34 -29.81 -46.73
C ALA A 719 -12.24 -29.34 -45.74
N PRO A 720 -12.63 -28.81 -44.56
CA PRO A 720 -11.67 -28.27 -43.60
C PRO A 720 -10.75 -29.38 -43.07
N VAL A 721 -9.44 -29.14 -43.12
CA VAL A 721 -8.42 -29.97 -42.47
C VAL A 721 -8.38 -29.61 -40.99
N GLU A 722 -8.53 -30.60 -40.12
CA GLU A 722 -8.43 -30.46 -38.67
C GLU A 722 -6.95 -30.36 -38.28
N VAL A 723 -6.53 -29.25 -37.66
CA VAL A 723 -5.15 -29.04 -37.20
C VAL A 723 -5.13 -28.96 -35.68
N ASN A 724 -4.21 -29.69 -35.06
CA ASN A 724 -4.04 -29.74 -33.61
C ASN A 724 -3.32 -28.48 -33.10
N ILE A 725 -3.79 -27.91 -31.99
CA ILE A 725 -3.32 -26.62 -31.46
C ILE A 725 -1.85 -26.64 -31.00
N ASN A 726 -1.30 -27.83 -30.74
CA ASN A 726 0.11 -28.01 -30.36
C ASN A 726 1.10 -27.77 -31.51
N ASP A 727 0.64 -27.81 -32.77
CA ASP A 727 1.49 -27.56 -33.95
C ASP A 727 1.59 -26.05 -34.32
N VAL A 728 0.90 -25.16 -33.58
CA VAL A 728 0.81 -23.72 -33.91
C VAL A 728 1.97 -22.91 -33.31
N PHE A 729 2.63 -23.37 -32.25
CA PHE A 729 3.71 -22.61 -31.59
C PHE A 729 5.12 -22.87 -32.15
N SER A 730 5.22 -23.62 -33.24
CA SER A 730 6.47 -23.77 -33.98
C SER A 730 6.16 -23.42 -35.43
N ILE A 731 6.64 -22.28 -35.93
CA ILE A 731 7.17 -22.06 -37.29
C ILE A 731 7.52 -20.57 -37.43
N ASP A 732 8.83 -20.30 -37.40
CA ASP A 732 9.44 -19.20 -38.13
C ASP A 732 9.12 -19.37 -39.64
N GLY A 733 8.64 -18.31 -40.28
CA GLY A 733 8.66 -18.18 -41.75
C GLY A 733 7.37 -18.55 -42.47
N ARG A 734 6.41 -17.61 -42.53
CA ARG A 734 5.53 -17.39 -43.69
C ARG A 734 5.12 -15.92 -43.77
N ASP A 735 5.74 -15.19 -44.68
CA ASP A 735 5.32 -13.83 -45.04
C ASP A 735 4.04 -13.87 -45.88
N GLY A 736 3.06 -13.04 -45.52
CA GLY A 736 2.06 -12.51 -46.47
C GLY A 736 0.69 -13.18 -46.57
N LYS A 737 0.15 -13.84 -45.53
CA LYS A 737 -1.26 -14.29 -45.52
C LYS A 737 -2.03 -13.76 -44.30
N GLN A 738 -3.19 -13.13 -44.53
CA GLN A 738 -4.11 -12.68 -43.49
C GLN A 738 -5.10 -13.79 -43.11
N GLY A 739 -5.13 -14.18 -41.84
CA GLY A 739 -6.16 -15.06 -41.28
C GLY A 739 -7.22 -14.27 -40.53
N VAL A 740 -8.49 -14.68 -40.61
CA VAL A 740 -9.57 -14.14 -39.76
C VAL A 740 -10.01 -15.22 -38.78
N LEU A 741 -10.07 -14.83 -37.50
CA LEU A 741 -10.55 -15.63 -36.39
C LEU A 741 -12.09 -15.65 -36.42
N GLY A 742 -12.69 -16.78 -36.81
CA GLY A 742 -14.14 -16.96 -36.81
C GLY A 742 -14.61 -17.77 -35.60
N LEU A 743 -15.44 -17.17 -34.75
CA LEU A 743 -16.19 -17.89 -33.71
C LEU A 743 -17.47 -18.45 -34.33
N PHE A 744 -17.65 -19.77 -34.27
CA PHE A 744 -18.88 -20.42 -34.73
C PHE A 744 -19.57 -21.15 -33.57
N CYS A 745 -20.90 -21.05 -33.56
CA CYS A 745 -21.76 -21.83 -32.67
C CYS A 745 -22.01 -23.19 -33.34
N VAL A 746 -21.44 -24.26 -32.79
CA VAL A 746 -21.73 -25.63 -33.23
C VAL A 746 -22.66 -26.24 -32.20
N GLU A 747 -23.91 -26.48 -32.60
CA GLU A 747 -24.85 -27.27 -31.81
C GLU A 747 -24.35 -28.72 -31.78
N ASP A 748 -23.73 -29.11 -30.67
CA ASP A 748 -24.00 -30.37 -29.97
C ASP A 748 -22.99 -30.57 -28.82
N THR A 749 -23.27 -29.97 -27.65
CA THR A 749 -22.76 -30.47 -26.36
C THR A 749 -23.73 -30.08 -25.23
N PRO A 750 -24.01 -30.94 -24.24
CA PRO A 750 -25.08 -30.70 -23.26
C PRO A 750 -24.70 -29.66 -22.19
N PRO A 751 -25.70 -29.06 -21.49
CA PRO A 751 -25.53 -28.05 -20.43
C PRO A 751 -25.01 -28.59 -19.09
N ALA A 752 -24.60 -27.68 -18.21
CA ALA A 752 -24.44 -27.94 -16.78
C ALA A 752 -25.82 -28.29 -16.15
N PRO A 753 -25.96 -29.45 -15.49
CA PRO A 753 -27.24 -29.94 -14.98
C PRO A 753 -27.56 -29.39 -13.57
N ASN A 754 -28.86 -29.29 -13.25
CA ASN A 754 -29.33 -29.37 -11.86
C ASN A 754 -28.72 -30.62 -11.19
N ALA A 755 -28.20 -30.47 -9.97
CA ALA A 755 -27.58 -31.47 -9.09
C ALA A 755 -27.68 -32.94 -9.57
N ASP A 756 -26.81 -33.32 -10.52
CA ASP A 756 -26.54 -34.75 -10.72
C ASP A 756 -25.73 -35.18 -9.50
N ALA A 757 -26.33 -35.98 -8.62
CA ALA A 757 -25.67 -36.45 -7.41
C ALA A 757 -24.32 -37.12 -7.68
N ARG A 758 -24.11 -37.63 -8.91
CA ARG A 758 -22.83 -38.17 -9.37
C ARG A 758 -21.66 -37.19 -9.32
N LEU A 759 -21.92 -35.88 -9.40
CA LEU A 759 -20.88 -34.86 -9.27
C LEU A 759 -20.34 -34.80 -7.83
N LEU A 760 -21.20 -35.02 -6.84
CA LEU A 760 -20.82 -35.10 -5.42
C LEU A 760 -20.37 -36.51 -5.00
N GLU A 761 -20.47 -37.53 -5.85
CA GLU A 761 -19.84 -38.85 -5.60
C GLU A 761 -18.30 -38.79 -5.76
N ALA A 762 -17.76 -37.75 -6.40
CA ALA A 762 -16.32 -37.55 -6.53
C ALA A 762 -15.69 -37.16 -5.18
N PRO A 763 -14.44 -37.60 -4.91
CA PRO A 763 -13.76 -37.28 -3.67
C PRO A 763 -13.48 -35.78 -3.56
N LEU A 764 -13.41 -35.31 -2.32
CA LEU A 764 -12.91 -33.98 -1.96
C LEU A 764 -11.45 -33.88 -2.40
N ARG A 765 -11.09 -32.80 -3.09
CA ARG A 765 -9.70 -32.47 -3.42
C ARG A 765 -9.30 -31.21 -2.68
N LEU A 766 -8.28 -31.36 -1.84
CA LEU A 766 -7.84 -30.34 -0.88
C LEU A 766 -6.43 -29.89 -1.25
N ARG A 767 -6.22 -28.57 -1.24
CA ARG A 767 -4.90 -27.95 -1.17
C ARG A 767 -4.76 -27.27 0.18
N MET A 768 -3.78 -27.66 0.95
CA MET A 768 -3.55 -27.09 2.27
C MET A 768 -2.12 -26.58 2.41
N LEU A 769 -1.93 -25.60 3.28
CA LEU A 769 -0.64 -25.02 3.60
C LEU A 769 -0.41 -25.15 5.10
N ASP A 770 0.71 -25.74 5.52
CA ASP A 770 1.06 -25.91 6.93
C ASP A 770 1.83 -24.72 7.51
N MET A 771 1.99 -24.67 8.83
CA MET A 771 2.77 -23.63 9.54
C MET A 771 4.27 -23.61 9.19
N ASN A 772 4.77 -24.61 8.46
CA ASN A 772 6.14 -24.66 7.97
C ASN A 772 6.23 -24.22 6.49
N GLY A 773 5.10 -23.81 5.89
CA GLY A 773 5.00 -23.39 4.50
C GLY A 773 4.93 -24.56 3.51
N ASN A 774 4.76 -25.80 3.97
CA ASN A 774 4.63 -26.94 3.08
C ASN A 774 3.23 -27.01 2.48
N GLN A 775 3.17 -27.32 1.19
CA GLN A 775 1.93 -27.54 0.48
C GLN A 775 1.54 -29.02 0.50
N HIS A 776 0.26 -29.28 0.76
CA HIS A 776 -0.32 -30.61 0.84
C HIS A 776 -1.45 -30.71 -0.17
N ALA A 777 -1.42 -31.72 -1.03
CA ALA A 777 -2.51 -32.06 -1.94
C ALA A 777 -3.11 -33.39 -1.50
N LEU A 778 -4.38 -33.37 -1.08
CA LEU A 778 -5.07 -34.54 -0.52
C LEU A 778 -6.37 -34.84 -1.26
N SER A 779 -6.70 -36.13 -1.35
CA SER A 779 -7.99 -36.64 -1.82
C SER A 779 -8.68 -37.34 -0.65
N ILE A 780 -9.90 -36.92 -0.31
CA ILE A 780 -10.71 -37.58 0.72
C ILE A 780 -12.04 -38.01 0.10
N GLY A 781 -12.37 -39.29 0.16
CA GLY A 781 -13.67 -39.75 -0.31
C GLY A 781 -13.97 -41.19 0.01
N PHE A 782 -15.12 -41.65 -0.46
CA PHE A 782 -15.55 -43.02 -0.24
C PHE A 782 -14.75 -44.02 -1.10
N PRO A 783 -14.54 -45.25 -0.62
CA PRO A 783 -14.17 -46.37 -1.47
C PRO A 783 -15.21 -46.55 -2.60
N SER A 784 -14.86 -47.37 -3.61
CA SER A 784 -15.82 -47.75 -4.66
C SER A 784 -17.10 -48.32 -4.04
N ILE A 785 -18.27 -47.92 -4.57
CA ILE A 785 -19.59 -48.42 -4.17
C ILE A 785 -19.75 -49.94 -4.32
N ASP A 786 -18.87 -50.58 -5.10
CA ASP A 786 -18.86 -52.04 -5.26
C ASP A 786 -18.21 -52.76 -4.06
N ILE A 787 -17.55 -52.03 -3.16
CA ILE A 787 -17.01 -52.55 -1.90
C ILE A 787 -18.14 -52.54 -0.87
N ALA A 788 -18.38 -53.69 -0.23
CA ALA A 788 -19.38 -53.78 0.84
C ALA A 788 -19.11 -52.73 1.93
N ASP A 789 -20.15 -52.03 2.36
CA ASP A 789 -20.10 -51.00 3.41
C ASP A 789 -19.18 -49.80 3.12
N SER A 790 -18.86 -49.55 1.85
CA SER A 790 -17.98 -48.45 1.42
C SER A 790 -18.43 -47.08 1.94
N ARG A 791 -19.75 -46.84 2.03
CA ARG A 791 -20.34 -45.57 2.51
C ARG A 791 -20.09 -45.26 4.00
N ASN A 792 -19.54 -46.22 4.75
CA ASN A 792 -19.32 -46.09 6.19
C ASN A 792 -17.87 -45.68 6.53
N THR A 793 -17.01 -45.48 5.53
CA THR A 793 -15.60 -45.15 5.74
C THR A 793 -15.11 -44.14 4.71
N LEU A 794 -14.13 -43.33 5.09
CA LEU A 794 -13.45 -42.39 4.20
C LEU A 794 -12.00 -42.83 4.01
N LEU A 795 -11.51 -42.69 2.78
CA LEU A 795 -10.12 -42.92 2.42
C LEU A 795 -9.44 -41.59 2.18
N ILE A 796 -8.21 -41.45 2.67
CA ILE A 796 -7.33 -40.33 2.40
C ILE A 796 -6.19 -40.79 1.49
N ASN A 797 -5.88 -39.99 0.46
CA ASN A 797 -4.72 -40.17 -0.40
C ASN A 797 -3.95 -38.86 -0.56
N VAL A 798 -2.63 -38.94 -0.69
CA VAL A 798 -1.79 -37.81 -1.11
C VAL A 798 -1.71 -37.81 -2.63
N ILE A 799 -1.95 -36.67 -3.27
CA ILE A 799 -2.04 -36.53 -4.74
C ILE A 799 -0.76 -35.94 -5.32
#